data_AF-A0A3N5LRT9-F1
#
_entry.id   AF-A0A3N5LRT9-F1
#
_cell.length_a   1.000
_cell.length_b   1.000
_cell.length_c   1.000
_cell.angle_alpha   90.00
_cell.angle_beta   90.00
_cell.angle_gamma   90.00
#
_symmetry.space_group_name_H-M   'P 1'
#
loop_
_entity.id
_entity.type
_entity.pdbx_description
1 polymer ?
#
loop_
_entity_poly.entity_id
_entity_poly.type
_entity_poly.pdbx_seq_one_letter_code
_entity_poly.pdbx_strand_id
1 'polypeptide(L)'
;GRALEIRRQILPQGHPDLAASVHNVAALHTSMGHFDQAEPLCREAMEMRRQTLPPHHPDIAQSLFSLARLCAATDRATDAFDLMQQASAIDDQMISQVFSIASESQRLSYIREFRGRLDAFLSLIVKHMPERQQAIHSGLDLVLRRKAILAEAMALQRDAIWRGKYPHLQPKLEALALLRQEIARASLEGPGAQDLRQHLGFLANCTARKERLEIELAHEIPDMALDAKLRSTDRQAVASALPAASVLIEFARFEVCDFRAIAVKGQIEWLGPRYLAFLLPAGQAKEVAMFDIGDANEVDRMIASLRRQITQTVEPEGSRAPRGSPKWSGPRGSFDDPSKALRTLFASLLRSLGGCKRLFIAPDGDLTRLPFEILLTEDGKRLIEKYEISYVGCGRDILRFGRTVSTPCAKPLVAADPNFDLALSDEGSSPAGESTLLAGKLRESDIEFGRLSGSRIEGTEIAALLGVQPWLDDSVLESSLKSLHSPRILHIATHGFFLPNPGPENQGERGQSRARVGIPDIVDRLSDRTRPVWENPLLWSGLALAGAETWRKGGLLPEVAEDGILTAEDVSGLDLLGTELVVLSACDTGLGEVQAGEGVYGLRRAFLLAGAETLVMTLWRVDDKLTRVLMLDFYHRLKNGEGPATALQQAKLMLKKRYPEPWFWAAFICQGDPGPLRRQAAEWPHLEPATDAGKR
;
A
#
# COMPACT_ATOMS: atom_id res chain seq x y z
N GLY A 1 -44.66 4.43 -2.97
CA GLY A 1 -46.07 4.81 -2.76
C GLY A 1 -46.77 3.83 -1.85
N ARG A 2 -47.43 2.82 -2.42
CA ARG A 2 -48.35 1.91 -1.70
C ARG A 2 -47.77 1.21 -0.45
N ALA A 3 -46.52 0.72 -0.49
CA ALA A 3 -45.89 0.10 0.69
C ALA A 3 -45.62 1.10 1.83
N LEU A 4 -45.29 2.35 1.51
CA LEU A 4 -45.08 3.41 2.50
C LEU A 4 -46.39 3.80 3.18
N GLU A 5 -47.49 3.89 2.42
CA GLU A 5 -48.82 4.18 2.97
C GLU A 5 -49.26 3.10 3.97
N ILE A 6 -49.10 1.82 3.62
CA ILE A 6 -49.40 0.70 4.52
C ILE A 6 -48.54 0.80 5.79
N ARG A 7 -47.22 1.01 5.64
CA ARG A 7 -46.29 1.14 6.78
C ARG A 7 -46.61 2.32 7.68
N ARG A 8 -47.03 3.48 7.12
CA ARG A 8 -47.49 4.63 7.90
C ARG A 8 -48.74 4.35 8.74
N GLN A 9 -49.60 3.43 8.29
CA GLN A 9 -50.83 3.07 9.01
C GLN A 9 -50.59 2.05 10.13
N ILE A 10 -49.62 1.14 9.94
CA ILE A 10 -49.42 0.00 10.85
C ILE A 10 -48.22 0.15 11.80
N LEU A 11 -47.22 0.97 11.45
CA LEU A 11 -45.99 1.12 12.23
C LEU A 11 -46.01 2.42 13.04
N PRO A 12 -45.47 2.44 14.27
CA PRO A 12 -45.23 3.67 15.02
C PRO A 12 -44.35 4.65 14.23
N GLN A 13 -44.53 5.95 14.47
CA GLN A 13 -43.82 7.02 13.74
C GLN A 13 -42.29 6.88 13.75
N GLY A 14 -41.71 6.33 14.81
CA GLY A 14 -40.26 6.12 14.93
C GLY A 14 -39.73 4.79 14.37
N HIS A 15 -40.58 3.95 13.77
CA HIS A 15 -40.18 2.59 13.39
C HIS A 15 -39.10 2.59 12.29
N PRO A 16 -37.99 1.83 12.43
CA PRO A 16 -36.89 1.82 11.45
C PRO A 16 -37.34 1.50 10.01
N ASP A 17 -38.24 0.53 9.82
CA ASP A 17 -38.78 0.20 8.49
C ASP A 17 -39.60 1.33 7.86
N LEU A 18 -40.27 2.17 8.67
CA LEU A 18 -40.98 3.33 8.17
C LEU A 18 -39.99 4.39 7.70
N ALA A 19 -38.96 4.69 8.51
CA ALA A 19 -37.89 5.60 8.14
C ALA A 19 -37.15 5.15 6.87
N ALA A 20 -36.84 3.85 6.76
CA ALA A 20 -36.25 3.27 5.55
C ALA A 20 -37.18 3.44 4.33
N SER A 21 -38.49 3.23 4.49
CA SER A 21 -39.45 3.40 3.40
C SER A 21 -39.53 4.85 2.91
N VAL A 22 -39.55 5.82 3.82
CA VAL A 22 -39.56 7.25 3.49
C VAL A 22 -38.27 7.64 2.77
N HIS A 23 -37.12 7.19 3.30
CA HIS A 23 -35.83 7.40 2.65
C HIS A 23 -35.78 6.82 1.22
N ASN A 24 -36.36 5.64 1.01
CA ASN A 24 -36.38 5.00 -0.31
C ASN A 24 -37.30 5.72 -1.31
N VAL A 25 -38.34 6.41 -0.83
CA VAL A 25 -39.14 7.29 -1.70
C VAL A 25 -38.36 8.56 -2.02
N ALA A 26 -37.65 9.16 -1.05
CA ALA A 26 -36.75 10.29 -1.30
C ALA A 26 -35.67 9.94 -2.35
N ALA A 27 -35.10 8.74 -2.23
CA ALA A 27 -34.16 8.15 -3.17
C ALA A 27 -34.70 8.06 -4.59
N LEU A 28 -35.94 7.60 -4.73
CA LEU A 28 -36.62 7.52 -6.02
C LEU A 28 -36.85 8.92 -6.62
N HIS A 29 -37.29 9.89 -5.82
CA HIS A 29 -37.42 11.27 -6.29
C HIS A 29 -36.06 11.85 -6.73
N THR A 30 -34.99 11.55 -6.00
CA THR A 30 -33.62 11.94 -6.36
C THR A 30 -33.21 11.36 -7.71
N SER A 31 -33.45 10.07 -7.95
CA SER A 31 -33.09 9.41 -9.22
C SER A 31 -33.90 9.91 -10.42
N MET A 32 -35.10 10.45 -10.17
CA MET A 32 -35.93 11.15 -11.16
C MET A 32 -35.54 12.63 -11.35
N GLY A 33 -34.64 13.18 -10.53
CA GLY A 33 -34.24 14.59 -10.57
C GLY A 33 -35.21 15.54 -9.85
N HIS A 34 -36.16 15.02 -9.06
CA HIS A 34 -37.11 15.81 -8.28
C HIS A 34 -36.51 16.14 -6.89
N PHE A 35 -35.42 16.89 -6.86
CA PHE A 35 -34.67 17.18 -5.62
C PHE A 35 -35.51 17.89 -4.55
N ASP A 36 -36.37 18.83 -4.96
CA ASP A 36 -37.26 19.58 -4.05
C ASP A 36 -38.29 18.68 -3.36
N GLN A 37 -38.69 17.58 -4.00
CA GLN A 37 -39.61 16.59 -3.43
C GLN A 37 -38.86 15.57 -2.55
N ALA A 38 -37.60 15.29 -2.88
CA ALA A 38 -36.76 14.33 -2.16
C ALA A 38 -36.30 14.88 -0.79
N GLU A 39 -35.93 16.15 -0.72
CA GLU A 39 -35.38 16.75 0.50
C GLU A 39 -36.31 16.67 1.73
N PRO A 40 -37.60 17.06 1.68
CA PRO A 40 -38.48 16.97 2.85
C PRO A 40 -38.64 15.54 3.33
N LEU A 41 -38.70 14.56 2.41
CA LEU A 41 -38.76 13.14 2.75
C LEU A 41 -37.47 12.66 3.41
N CYS A 42 -36.31 13.10 2.91
CA CYS A 42 -35.02 12.71 3.49
C CYS A 42 -34.83 13.33 4.89
N ARG A 43 -35.32 14.56 5.13
CA ARG A 43 -35.37 15.18 6.46
C ARG A 43 -36.31 14.44 7.40
N GLU A 44 -37.51 14.07 6.93
CA GLU A 44 -38.47 13.28 7.69
C GLU A 44 -37.84 11.95 8.14
N ALA A 45 -37.20 11.22 7.22
CA ALA A 45 -36.51 9.97 7.53
C ALA A 45 -35.34 10.15 8.50
N MET A 46 -34.56 11.24 8.37
CA MET A 46 -33.48 11.57 9.31
C MET A 46 -34.01 11.82 10.72
N GLU A 47 -35.11 12.57 10.85
CA GLU A 47 -35.68 12.91 12.15
C GLU A 47 -36.25 11.66 12.83
N MET A 48 -36.97 10.81 12.10
CA MET A 48 -37.42 9.50 12.61
C MET A 48 -36.24 8.68 13.16
N ARG A 49 -35.13 8.62 12.41
CA ARG A 49 -33.91 7.91 12.83
C ARG A 49 -33.26 8.53 14.06
N ARG A 50 -33.19 9.86 14.16
CA ARG A 50 -32.62 10.56 15.33
C ARG A 50 -33.44 10.34 16.61
N GLN A 51 -34.75 10.17 16.49
CA GLN A 51 -35.62 9.93 17.64
C GLN A 51 -35.52 8.51 18.19
N THR A 52 -35.15 7.52 17.37
CA THR A 52 -35.18 6.11 17.76
C THR A 52 -33.84 5.40 17.77
N LEU A 53 -32.84 5.93 17.08
CA LEU A 53 -31.51 5.34 16.99
C LEU A 53 -30.50 6.14 17.83
N PRO A 54 -29.44 5.48 18.33
CA PRO A 54 -28.33 6.18 18.96
C PRO A 54 -27.73 7.27 18.05
N PRO A 55 -27.19 8.37 18.58
CA PRO A 55 -26.70 9.52 17.79
C PRO A 55 -25.68 9.19 16.70
N HIS A 56 -24.98 8.07 16.85
CA HIS A 56 -23.90 7.61 15.96
C HIS A 56 -24.30 6.41 15.10
N HIS A 57 -25.60 6.17 14.92
CA HIS A 57 -26.06 5.05 14.11
C HIS A 57 -25.74 5.28 12.60
N PRO A 58 -25.30 4.25 11.85
CA PRO A 58 -24.93 4.39 10.43
C PRO A 58 -26.08 4.90 9.54
N ASP A 59 -27.33 4.59 9.89
CA ASP A 59 -28.51 5.11 9.18
C ASP A 59 -28.67 6.64 9.31
N ILE A 60 -28.20 7.24 10.41
CA ILE A 60 -28.19 8.70 10.58
C ILE A 60 -27.12 9.29 9.64
N ALA A 61 -25.92 8.71 9.61
CA ALA A 61 -24.87 9.11 8.68
C ALA A 61 -25.33 9.01 7.21
N GLN A 62 -26.03 7.94 6.86
CA GLN A 62 -26.60 7.76 5.53
C GLN A 62 -27.64 8.85 5.20
N SER A 63 -28.54 9.19 6.13
CA SER A 63 -29.49 10.28 5.92
C SER A 63 -28.81 11.64 5.74
N LEU A 64 -27.80 11.93 6.59
CA LEU A 64 -27.01 13.17 6.50
C LEU A 64 -26.31 13.27 5.14
N PHE A 65 -25.69 12.19 4.69
CA PHE A 65 -25.01 12.13 3.40
C PHE A 65 -25.99 12.31 2.23
N SER A 66 -27.17 11.67 2.28
CA SER A 66 -28.20 11.86 1.26
C SER A 66 -28.74 13.30 1.22
N LEU A 67 -28.95 13.93 2.37
CA LEU A 67 -29.32 15.35 2.43
C LEU A 67 -28.20 16.24 1.88
N ALA A 68 -26.94 15.93 2.19
CA ALA A 68 -25.81 16.67 1.67
C ALA A 68 -25.74 16.63 0.15
N ARG A 69 -25.96 15.45 -0.44
CA ARG A 69 -26.03 15.30 -1.91
C ARG A 69 -27.15 16.13 -2.52
N LEU A 70 -28.33 16.15 -1.91
CA LEU A 70 -29.44 16.99 -2.36
C LEU A 70 -29.11 18.49 -2.26
N CYS A 71 -28.44 18.90 -1.19
CA CYS A 71 -27.96 20.28 -1.03
C CYS A 71 -26.93 20.62 -2.12
N ALA A 72 -25.98 19.74 -2.41
CA ALA A 72 -24.99 19.93 -3.48
C ALA A 72 -25.64 20.00 -4.87
N ALA A 73 -26.64 19.14 -5.15
CA ALA A 73 -27.40 19.16 -6.40
C ALA A 73 -28.19 20.46 -6.61
N THR A 74 -28.57 21.13 -5.52
CA THR A 74 -29.35 22.38 -5.48
C THR A 74 -28.50 23.61 -5.12
N ASP A 75 -27.20 23.57 -5.38
CA ASP A 75 -26.23 24.67 -5.20
C ASP A 75 -26.04 25.19 -3.76
N ARG A 76 -26.51 24.44 -2.76
CA ARG A 76 -26.27 24.71 -1.34
C ARG A 76 -25.03 23.98 -0.85
N ALA A 77 -23.89 24.34 -1.42
CA ALA A 77 -22.63 23.66 -1.15
C ALA A 77 -22.25 23.73 0.35
N THR A 78 -22.46 24.86 1.03
CA THR A 78 -22.15 25.02 2.47
C THR A 78 -22.93 24.04 3.34
N ASP A 79 -24.25 23.94 3.13
CA ASP A 79 -25.09 22.98 3.84
C ASP A 79 -24.63 21.54 3.57
N ALA A 80 -24.30 21.23 2.31
CA ALA A 80 -23.76 19.93 1.93
C ALA A 80 -22.46 19.60 2.66
N PHE A 81 -21.54 20.57 2.75
CA PHE A 81 -20.26 20.40 3.41
C PHE A 81 -20.44 20.13 4.91
N ASP A 82 -21.29 20.89 5.60
CA ASP A 82 -21.54 20.71 7.02
C ASP A 82 -22.22 19.37 7.33
N LEU A 83 -23.15 18.93 6.47
CA LEU A 83 -23.80 17.63 6.59
C LEU A 83 -22.83 16.47 6.32
N MET A 84 -21.94 16.58 5.33
CA MET A 84 -20.91 15.56 5.06
C MET A 84 -19.87 15.47 6.18
N GLN A 85 -19.52 16.58 6.83
CA GLN A 85 -18.65 16.56 8.01
C GLN A 85 -19.31 15.81 9.18
N GLN A 86 -20.60 16.07 9.44
CA GLN A 86 -21.35 15.34 10.46
C GLN A 86 -21.44 13.84 10.15
N ALA A 87 -21.72 13.48 8.90
CA ALA A 87 -21.75 12.08 8.47
C ALA A 87 -20.37 11.40 8.66
N SER A 88 -19.29 12.08 8.27
CA SER A 88 -17.93 11.56 8.40
C SER A 88 -17.51 11.32 9.85
N ALA A 89 -17.96 12.17 10.79
CA ALA A 89 -17.71 11.99 12.22
C ALA A 89 -18.42 10.75 12.80
N ILE A 90 -19.63 10.44 12.32
CA ILE A 90 -20.31 9.19 12.66
C ILE A 90 -19.56 8.01 12.05
N ASP A 91 -19.16 8.11 10.79
CA ASP A 91 -18.42 7.05 10.08
C ASP A 91 -17.09 6.72 10.77
N ASP A 92 -16.37 7.71 11.32
CA ASP A 92 -15.14 7.48 12.09
C ASP A 92 -15.35 6.52 13.27
N GLN A 93 -16.43 6.74 14.01
CA GLN A 93 -16.76 5.90 15.16
C GLN A 93 -17.21 4.50 14.71
N MET A 94 -18.01 4.41 13.65
CA MET A 94 -18.46 3.13 13.11
C MET A 94 -17.31 2.30 12.58
N ILE A 95 -16.35 2.92 11.89
CA ILE A 95 -15.13 2.24 11.45
C ILE A 95 -14.37 1.67 12.65
N SER A 96 -14.21 2.44 13.72
CA SER A 96 -13.54 1.93 14.93
C SER A 96 -14.29 0.77 15.58
N GLN A 97 -15.64 0.82 15.63
CA GLN A 97 -16.45 -0.25 16.19
C GLN A 97 -16.38 -1.52 15.33
N VAL A 98 -16.58 -1.41 14.02
CA VAL A 98 -16.49 -2.54 13.10
C VAL A 98 -15.10 -3.17 13.16
N PHE A 99 -14.05 -2.34 13.19
CA PHE A 99 -12.67 -2.85 13.23
C PHE A 99 -12.37 -3.61 14.52
N SER A 100 -13.01 -3.28 15.64
CA SER A 100 -12.86 -4.03 16.90
C SER A 100 -13.51 -5.41 16.90
N ILE A 101 -14.34 -5.77 15.91
CA ILE A 101 -15.08 -7.05 15.90
C ILE A 101 -14.96 -7.85 14.59
N ALA A 102 -14.38 -7.26 13.54
CA ALA A 102 -14.38 -7.81 12.20
C ALA A 102 -13.01 -8.41 11.80
N SER A 103 -13.03 -9.41 10.92
CA SER A 103 -11.84 -9.95 10.24
C SER A 103 -11.21 -8.90 9.29
N GLU A 104 -10.00 -9.15 8.81
CA GLU A 104 -9.33 -8.27 7.84
C GLU A 104 -10.17 -8.11 6.55
N SER A 105 -10.71 -9.22 6.04
CA SER A 105 -11.59 -9.26 4.86
C SER A 105 -12.84 -8.39 5.05
N GLN A 106 -13.51 -8.53 6.21
CA GLN A 106 -14.70 -7.77 6.55
C GLN A 106 -14.42 -6.27 6.73
N ARG A 107 -13.29 -5.91 7.36
CA ARG A 107 -12.83 -4.52 7.49
C ARG A 107 -12.59 -3.90 6.12
N LEU A 108 -11.95 -4.63 5.21
CA LEU A 108 -11.68 -4.16 3.84
C LEU A 108 -12.98 -3.95 3.05
N SER A 109 -13.90 -4.92 3.05
CA SER A 109 -15.21 -4.78 2.40
C SER A 109 -15.99 -3.59 2.98
N TYR A 110 -15.94 -3.40 4.30
CA TYR A 110 -16.55 -2.23 4.95
C TYR A 110 -15.96 -0.93 4.41
N ILE A 111 -14.64 -0.71 4.46
CA ILE A 111 -14.02 0.53 3.97
C ILE A 111 -14.30 0.80 2.49
N ARG A 112 -14.37 -0.24 1.65
CA ARG A 112 -14.73 -0.11 0.23
C ARG A 112 -16.14 0.47 0.04
N GLU A 113 -17.09 0.11 0.91
CA GLU A 113 -18.47 0.63 0.88
C GLU A 113 -18.51 2.14 1.21
N PHE A 114 -17.63 2.63 2.09
CA PHE A 114 -17.57 4.05 2.48
C PHE A 114 -16.74 4.94 1.56
N ARG A 115 -15.95 4.34 0.66
CA ARG A 115 -15.08 5.08 -0.25
C ARG A 115 -15.82 6.16 -1.04
N GLY A 116 -17.01 5.85 -1.55
CA GLY A 116 -17.83 6.81 -2.28
C GLY A 116 -18.21 8.07 -1.48
N ARG A 117 -18.24 8.00 -0.14
CA ARG A 117 -18.50 9.18 0.69
C ARG A 117 -17.30 10.11 0.76
N LEU A 118 -16.09 9.57 0.87
CA LEU A 118 -14.84 10.36 0.75
C LEU A 118 -14.76 11.01 -0.62
N ASP A 119 -15.00 10.24 -1.68
CA ASP A 119 -14.92 10.70 -3.06
C ASP A 119 -15.94 11.81 -3.36
N ALA A 120 -17.17 11.68 -2.85
CA ALA A 120 -18.18 12.73 -2.91
C ALA A 120 -17.76 13.97 -2.10
N PHE A 121 -17.17 13.81 -0.91
CA PHE A 121 -16.70 14.95 -0.12
C PHE A 121 -15.59 15.73 -0.83
N LEU A 122 -14.60 15.03 -1.39
CA LEU A 122 -13.54 15.66 -2.20
C LEU A 122 -14.11 16.30 -3.47
N SER A 123 -15.07 15.65 -4.14
CA SER A 123 -15.77 16.22 -5.29
C SER A 123 -16.48 17.52 -4.96
N LEU A 124 -17.15 17.61 -3.80
CA LEU A 124 -17.81 18.82 -3.33
C LEU A 124 -16.80 19.95 -3.14
N ILE A 125 -15.67 19.66 -2.48
CA ILE A 125 -14.62 20.64 -2.21
C ILE A 125 -14.02 21.16 -3.52
N VAL A 126 -13.58 20.26 -4.40
CA VAL A 126 -12.93 20.63 -5.67
C VAL A 126 -13.86 21.42 -6.59
N LYS A 127 -15.14 21.02 -6.70
CA LYS A 127 -16.08 21.65 -7.64
C LYS A 127 -16.70 22.94 -7.12
N HIS A 128 -17.03 23.01 -5.83
CA HIS A 128 -17.86 24.08 -5.29
C HIS A 128 -17.15 24.94 -4.23
N MET A 129 -15.99 24.51 -3.73
CA MET A 129 -15.25 25.22 -2.67
C MET A 129 -13.71 25.22 -2.84
N PRO A 130 -13.15 25.36 -4.05
CA PRO A 130 -11.72 25.15 -4.28
C PRO A 130 -10.81 26.16 -3.53
N GLU A 131 -11.33 27.32 -3.16
CA GLU A 131 -10.58 28.39 -2.47
C GLU A 131 -10.94 28.51 -0.97
N ARG A 132 -11.93 27.77 -0.48
CA ARG A 132 -12.37 27.86 0.93
C ARG A 132 -11.40 27.08 1.81
N GLN A 133 -10.52 27.79 2.51
CA GLN A 133 -9.49 27.20 3.39
C GLN A 133 -10.03 26.16 4.38
N GLN A 134 -11.15 26.45 5.03
CA GLN A 134 -11.79 25.49 5.94
C GLN A 134 -12.16 24.16 5.24
N ALA A 135 -12.62 24.22 3.98
CA ALA A 135 -12.99 23.05 3.22
C ALA A 135 -11.76 22.23 2.80
N ILE A 136 -10.69 22.90 2.37
CA ILE A 136 -9.39 22.27 2.07
C ILE A 136 -8.83 21.56 3.31
N HIS A 137 -8.88 22.22 4.47
CA HIS A 137 -8.40 21.66 5.74
C HIS A 137 -9.18 20.39 6.11
N SER A 138 -10.51 20.44 6.06
CA SER A 138 -11.34 19.26 6.34
C SER A 138 -11.13 18.14 5.31
N GLY A 139 -10.86 18.48 4.05
CA GLY A 139 -10.49 17.53 3.00
C GLY A 139 -9.22 16.76 3.34
N LEU A 140 -8.14 17.48 3.66
CA LEU A 140 -6.88 16.87 4.09
C LEU A 140 -7.05 16.04 5.36
N ASP A 141 -7.73 16.56 6.38
CA ASP A 141 -7.95 15.84 7.64
C ASP A 141 -8.77 14.55 7.43
N LEU A 142 -9.71 14.52 6.49
CA LEU A 142 -10.44 13.30 6.16
C LEU A 142 -9.57 12.30 5.38
N VAL A 143 -8.75 12.76 4.42
CA VAL A 143 -7.77 11.90 3.72
C VAL A 143 -6.77 11.29 4.70
N LEU A 144 -6.20 12.10 5.60
CA LEU A 144 -5.29 11.65 6.65
C LEU A 144 -5.93 10.65 7.61
N ARG A 145 -7.25 10.69 7.82
CA ARG A 145 -7.98 9.70 8.63
C ARG A 145 -8.34 8.43 7.87
N ARG A 146 -8.60 8.50 6.56
CA ARG A 146 -9.11 7.38 5.75
C ARG A 146 -8.02 6.58 5.02
N LYS A 147 -6.96 7.23 4.54
CA LYS A 147 -5.93 6.58 3.74
C LYS A 147 -5.08 5.61 4.57
N ALA A 148 -4.93 4.38 4.08
CA ALA A 148 -4.22 3.26 4.70
C ALA A 148 -4.75 2.90 6.10
N ILE A 149 -6.05 3.08 6.33
CA ILE A 149 -6.67 2.86 7.65
C ILE A 149 -6.65 1.39 8.05
N LEU A 150 -6.77 0.46 7.10
CA LEU A 150 -6.68 -0.96 7.39
C LEU A 150 -5.28 -1.34 7.86
N ALA A 151 -4.24 -0.85 7.17
CA ALA A 151 -2.86 -1.08 7.56
C ALA A 151 -2.55 -0.51 8.96
N GLU A 152 -3.05 0.69 9.26
CA GLU A 152 -2.90 1.30 10.59
C GLU A 152 -3.58 0.47 11.68
N ALA A 153 -4.80 -0.01 11.44
CA ALA A 153 -5.53 -0.83 12.41
C ALA A 153 -4.81 -2.15 12.70
N MET A 154 -4.28 -2.82 11.67
CA MET A 154 -3.51 -4.05 11.83
C MET A 154 -2.20 -3.81 12.58
N ALA A 155 -1.49 -2.72 12.26
CA ALA A 155 -0.27 -2.34 12.97
C ALA A 155 -0.52 -2.04 14.45
N LEU A 156 -1.61 -1.34 14.79
CA LEU A 156 -2.00 -1.07 16.19
C LEU A 156 -2.34 -2.37 16.95
N GLN A 157 -3.05 -3.29 16.30
CA GLN A 157 -3.40 -4.60 16.87
C GLN A 157 -2.14 -5.40 17.22
N ARG A 158 -1.25 -5.56 16.23
CA ARG A 158 0.04 -6.25 16.37
C ARG A 158 0.89 -5.60 17.46
N ASP A 159 1.09 -4.28 17.39
CA ASP A 159 1.93 -3.55 18.34
C ASP A 159 1.43 -3.66 19.78
N ALA A 160 0.11 -3.69 20.00
CA ALA A 160 -0.45 -3.86 21.35
C ALA A 160 -0.11 -5.22 21.96
N ILE A 161 -0.15 -6.30 21.17
CA ILE A 161 0.21 -7.65 21.63
C ILE A 161 1.70 -7.70 21.97
N TRP A 162 2.55 -7.32 21.02
CA TRP A 162 4.01 -7.45 21.16
C TRP A 162 4.65 -6.51 22.17
N ARG A 163 4.08 -5.31 22.38
CA ARG A 163 4.54 -4.40 23.45
C ARG A 163 4.12 -4.86 24.85
N GLY A 164 3.54 -6.05 24.96
CA GLY A 164 3.15 -6.67 26.23
C GLY A 164 1.90 -6.06 26.86
N LYS A 165 1.07 -5.31 26.11
CA LYS A 165 -0.24 -4.85 26.60
C LYS A 165 -1.21 -6.04 26.71
N TYR A 166 -1.10 -7.01 25.80
CA TYR A 166 -1.92 -8.23 25.76
C TYR A 166 -1.07 -9.49 25.52
N PRO A 167 -0.16 -9.86 26.44
CA PRO A 167 0.79 -10.96 26.22
C PRO A 167 0.11 -12.33 26.09
N HIS A 168 -1.07 -12.51 26.67
CA HIS A 168 -1.87 -13.73 26.56
C HIS A 168 -2.39 -13.98 25.13
N LEU A 169 -2.40 -12.97 24.25
CA LEU A 169 -2.83 -13.09 22.85
C LEU A 169 -1.69 -13.48 21.90
N GLN A 170 -0.44 -13.49 22.37
CA GLN A 170 0.72 -13.84 21.54
C GLN A 170 0.57 -15.22 20.88
N PRO A 171 0.13 -16.30 21.56
CA PRO A 171 -0.08 -17.60 20.90
C PRO A 171 -1.12 -17.57 19.78
N LYS A 172 -2.15 -16.72 19.89
CA LYS A 172 -3.16 -16.57 18.84
C LYS A 172 -2.60 -15.83 17.62
N LEU A 173 -1.73 -14.85 17.84
CA LEU A 173 -1.04 -14.14 16.77
C LEU A 173 -0.05 -15.06 16.03
N GLU A 174 0.68 -15.90 16.75
CA GLU A 174 1.55 -16.93 16.19
C GLU A 174 0.75 -17.97 15.38
N ALA A 175 -0.38 -18.43 15.90
CA ALA A 175 -1.28 -19.33 15.18
C ALA A 175 -1.86 -18.68 13.90
N LEU A 176 -2.14 -17.37 13.93
CA LEU A 176 -2.58 -16.62 12.75
C LEU A 176 -1.47 -16.57 11.69
N ALA A 177 -0.22 -16.30 12.09
CA ALA A 177 0.93 -16.31 11.19
C ALA A 177 1.12 -17.68 10.53
N LEU A 178 1.02 -18.77 11.30
CA LEU A 178 1.09 -20.14 10.79
C LEU A 178 -0.02 -20.45 9.76
N LEU A 179 -1.26 -20.01 10.02
CA LEU A 179 -2.36 -20.19 9.05
C LEU A 179 -2.13 -19.42 7.75
N ARG A 180 -1.54 -18.22 7.82
CA ARG A 180 -1.17 -17.45 6.62
C ARG A 180 -0.15 -18.19 5.77
N GLN A 181 0.87 -18.76 6.41
CA GLN A 181 1.90 -19.59 5.76
C GLN A 181 1.30 -20.87 5.18
N GLU A 182 0.39 -21.54 5.89
CA GLU A 182 -0.32 -22.74 5.39
C GLU A 182 -1.17 -22.42 4.15
N ILE A 183 -1.86 -21.26 4.15
CA ILE A 183 -2.63 -20.80 2.99
C ILE A 183 -1.72 -20.45 1.82
N ALA A 184 -0.60 -19.75 2.05
CA ALA A 184 0.34 -19.39 1.01
C ALA A 184 0.92 -20.63 0.33
N ARG A 185 1.48 -21.55 1.13
CA ARG A 185 2.01 -22.83 0.69
C ARG A 185 0.99 -23.65 -0.08
N ALA A 186 -0.21 -23.87 0.48
CA ALA A 186 -1.24 -24.64 -0.21
C ALA A 186 -1.69 -23.97 -1.52
N SER A 187 -1.75 -22.63 -1.57
CA SER A 187 -2.11 -21.91 -2.80
C SER A 187 -1.08 -22.09 -3.91
N LEU A 188 0.21 -22.19 -3.54
CA LEU A 188 1.32 -22.46 -4.46
C LEU A 188 1.39 -23.94 -4.84
N GLU A 189 1.38 -24.88 -3.90
CA GLU A 189 1.46 -26.33 -4.21
C GLU A 189 0.30 -26.82 -5.09
N GLY A 190 -0.89 -26.25 -4.89
CA GLY A 190 -2.09 -26.63 -5.62
C GLY A 190 -2.65 -28.01 -5.25
N PRO A 191 -3.63 -28.55 -6.01
CA PRO A 191 -4.27 -29.81 -5.64
C PRO A 191 -3.34 -31.03 -5.77
N GLY A 192 -2.27 -30.93 -6.57
CA GLY A 192 -1.36 -32.06 -6.81
C GLY A 192 -2.12 -33.28 -7.36
N ALA A 193 -2.00 -34.44 -6.71
CA ALA A 193 -2.76 -35.65 -7.03
C ALA A 193 -4.16 -35.71 -6.36
N GLN A 194 -4.49 -34.72 -5.52
CA GLN A 194 -5.79 -34.63 -4.86
C GLN A 194 -6.85 -34.02 -5.79
N ASP A 195 -8.13 -34.25 -5.48
CA ASP A 195 -9.24 -33.64 -6.21
C ASP A 195 -9.28 -32.11 -5.99
N LEU A 196 -9.44 -31.34 -7.07
CA LEU A 196 -9.49 -29.87 -7.03
C LEU A 196 -10.54 -29.36 -6.04
N ARG A 197 -11.67 -30.06 -5.92
CA ARG A 197 -12.74 -29.68 -4.98
C ARG A 197 -12.32 -29.88 -3.52
N GLN A 198 -11.55 -30.92 -3.23
CA GLN A 198 -11.02 -31.18 -1.88
C GLN A 198 -9.98 -30.13 -1.51
N HIS A 199 -9.07 -29.80 -2.43
CA HIS A 199 -8.08 -28.75 -2.25
C HIS A 199 -8.73 -27.37 -2.01
N LEU A 200 -9.76 -27.04 -2.80
CA LEU A 200 -10.59 -25.86 -2.58
C LEU A 200 -11.27 -25.85 -1.21
N GLY A 201 -11.80 -26.99 -0.79
CA GLY A 201 -12.40 -27.16 0.54
C GLY A 201 -11.39 -26.96 1.67
N PHE A 202 -10.16 -27.44 1.49
CA PHE A 202 -9.06 -27.23 2.43
C PHE A 202 -8.72 -25.74 2.56
N LEU A 203 -8.47 -25.04 1.44
CA LEU A 203 -8.20 -23.60 1.44
C LEU A 203 -9.34 -22.78 2.06
N ALA A 204 -10.59 -23.13 1.76
CA ALA A 204 -11.76 -22.49 2.36
C ALA A 204 -11.82 -22.71 3.88
N ASN A 205 -11.49 -23.90 4.36
CA ASN A 205 -11.44 -24.20 5.80
C ASN A 205 -10.31 -23.45 6.50
N CYS A 206 -9.11 -23.41 5.92
CA CYS A 206 -7.97 -22.65 6.44
C CYS A 206 -8.29 -21.15 6.50
N THR A 207 -8.92 -20.62 5.45
CA THR A 207 -9.38 -19.22 5.40
C THR A 207 -10.43 -18.94 6.49
N ALA A 208 -11.41 -19.82 6.67
CA ALA A 208 -12.41 -19.67 7.74
C ALA A 208 -11.80 -19.74 9.15
N ARG A 209 -10.76 -20.57 9.36
CA ARG A 209 -9.99 -20.58 10.61
C ARG A 209 -9.22 -19.28 10.81
N LYS A 210 -8.62 -18.74 9.75
CA LYS A 210 -7.91 -17.44 9.76
C LYS A 210 -8.86 -16.32 10.20
N GLU A 211 -10.01 -16.20 9.54
CA GLU A 211 -11.00 -15.18 9.85
C GLU A 211 -11.52 -15.29 11.28
N ARG A 212 -11.74 -16.51 11.79
CA ARG A 212 -12.13 -16.71 13.20
C ARG A 212 -11.06 -16.19 14.17
N LEU A 213 -9.78 -16.51 13.96
CA LEU A 213 -8.71 -15.99 14.81
C LEU A 213 -8.57 -14.47 14.73
N GLU A 214 -8.71 -13.88 13.54
CA GLU A 214 -8.71 -12.42 13.37
C GLU A 214 -9.83 -11.76 14.17
N ILE A 215 -11.04 -12.33 14.11
CA ILE A 215 -12.21 -11.87 14.87
C ILE A 215 -11.97 -12.00 16.38
N GLU A 216 -11.47 -13.15 16.86
CA GLU A 216 -11.14 -13.36 18.27
C GLU A 216 -10.10 -12.35 18.77
N LEU A 217 -9.01 -12.18 18.02
CA LEU A 217 -7.97 -11.19 18.33
C LEU A 217 -8.53 -9.77 18.35
N ALA A 218 -9.49 -9.43 17.48
CA ALA A 218 -10.11 -8.12 17.46
C ALA A 218 -10.95 -7.89 18.73
N HIS A 219 -11.78 -8.86 19.10
CA HIS A 219 -12.67 -8.78 20.26
C HIS A 219 -11.91 -8.67 21.59
N GLU A 220 -10.79 -9.37 21.71
CA GLU A 220 -9.98 -9.38 22.94
C GLU A 220 -9.06 -8.15 23.08
N ILE A 221 -9.07 -7.23 22.10
CA ILE A 221 -8.34 -5.96 22.13
C ILE A 221 -9.36 -4.81 22.23
N PRO A 222 -9.86 -4.52 23.46
CA PRO A 222 -10.96 -3.56 23.67
C PRO A 222 -10.56 -2.12 23.28
N ASP A 223 -9.27 -1.80 23.36
CA ASP A 223 -8.70 -0.51 23.00
C ASP A 223 -7.75 -0.67 21.82
N MET A 224 -8.28 -0.97 20.62
CA MET A 224 -7.50 -0.68 19.39
C MET A 224 -7.11 0.81 19.33
N ALA A 225 -7.74 1.67 20.16
CA ALA A 225 -7.55 3.10 20.26
C ALA A 225 -7.68 3.80 18.91
N LEU A 226 -8.30 3.15 17.92
CA LEU A 226 -8.36 3.63 16.55
C LEU A 226 -9.19 4.91 16.49
N ASP A 227 -10.37 4.95 17.10
CA ASP A 227 -11.19 6.16 17.23
C ASP A 227 -10.42 7.33 17.87
N ALA A 228 -9.77 7.11 19.02
CA ALA A 228 -8.96 8.13 19.68
C ALA A 228 -7.78 8.59 18.81
N LYS A 229 -7.10 7.64 18.16
CA LYS A 229 -6.00 7.89 17.23
C LYS A 229 -6.47 8.71 16.04
N LEU A 230 -7.55 8.31 15.38
CA LEU A 230 -8.15 9.02 14.23
C LEU A 230 -8.56 10.43 14.60
N ARG A 231 -9.17 10.65 15.77
CA ARG A 231 -9.50 11.99 16.27
C ARG A 231 -8.27 12.86 16.54
N SER A 232 -7.18 12.25 17.01
CA SER A 232 -5.91 12.95 17.27
C SER A 232 -5.02 13.08 16.03
N THR A 233 -5.40 12.46 14.91
CA THR A 233 -4.62 12.44 13.66
C THR A 233 -5.22 13.48 12.71
N ASP A 234 -4.75 14.71 12.84
CA ASP A 234 -5.10 15.82 11.95
C ASP A 234 -3.84 16.48 11.36
N ARG A 235 -4.06 17.41 10.43
CA ARG A 235 -2.99 18.20 9.82
C ARG A 235 -2.19 19.02 10.84
N GLN A 236 -2.76 19.38 12.00
CA GLN A 236 -2.07 20.13 13.04
C GLN A 236 -0.99 19.26 13.70
N ALA A 237 -1.34 18.04 14.06
CA ALA A 237 -0.39 17.06 14.59
C ALA A 237 0.70 16.75 13.55
N VAL A 238 0.32 16.51 12.29
CA VAL A 238 1.29 16.18 11.22
C VAL A 238 2.22 17.35 10.92
N ALA A 239 1.69 18.57 10.77
CA ALA A 239 2.51 19.75 10.54
C ALA A 239 3.50 20.00 11.68
N SER A 240 3.10 19.74 12.93
CA SER A 240 3.97 19.92 14.09
C SER A 240 5.07 18.85 14.18
N ALA A 241 4.83 17.65 13.65
CA ALA A 241 5.79 16.56 13.62
C ALA A 241 6.75 16.62 12.41
N LEU A 242 6.40 17.35 11.36
CA LEU A 242 7.27 17.53 10.20
C LEU A 242 8.58 18.25 10.57
N PRO A 243 9.74 17.77 10.09
CA PRO A 243 11.01 18.46 10.26
C PRO A 243 10.98 19.89 9.70
N ALA A 244 11.76 20.80 10.28
CA ALA A 244 11.87 22.17 9.79
C ALA A 244 12.31 22.22 8.30
N ALA A 245 11.82 23.22 7.57
CA ALA A 245 12.06 23.41 6.13
C ALA A 245 11.65 22.20 5.25
N SER A 246 10.70 21.40 5.72
CA SER A 246 10.10 20.31 4.95
C SER A 246 8.63 20.57 4.63
N VAL A 247 8.12 19.85 3.64
CA VAL A 247 6.73 19.89 3.18
C VAL A 247 6.24 18.47 2.96
N LEU A 248 5.03 18.16 3.42
CA LEU A 248 4.29 16.96 3.04
C LEU A 248 3.47 17.25 1.78
N ILE A 249 3.55 16.34 0.81
CA ILE A 249 2.67 16.26 -0.35
C ILE A 249 1.82 14.99 -0.18
N GLU A 250 0.56 15.17 0.18
CA GLU A 250 -0.41 14.09 0.35
C GLU A 250 -1.27 13.97 -0.91
N PHE A 251 -1.10 12.86 -1.64
CA PHE A 251 -1.92 12.57 -2.81
C PHE A 251 -3.16 11.75 -2.44
N ALA A 252 -4.27 12.04 -3.12
CA ALA A 252 -5.52 11.27 -3.04
C ALA A 252 -6.07 11.01 -4.44
N ARG A 253 -6.36 9.75 -4.77
CA ARG A 253 -7.10 9.37 -5.98
C ARG A 253 -8.57 9.18 -5.62
N PHE A 254 -9.44 10.00 -6.20
CA PHE A 254 -10.87 9.99 -5.88
C PHE A 254 -11.72 9.99 -7.15
N GLU A 255 -12.90 9.37 -7.08
CA GLU A 255 -13.88 9.37 -8.17
C GLU A 255 -14.71 10.65 -8.16
N VAL A 256 -14.95 11.24 -9.33
CA VAL A 256 -15.65 12.52 -9.43
C VAL A 256 -17.16 12.31 -9.44
N CYS A 257 -17.86 12.79 -8.41
CA CYS A 257 -19.32 12.76 -8.30
C CYS A 257 -19.97 13.98 -8.98
N ASP A 258 -20.86 13.76 -9.94
CA ASP A 258 -21.84 14.74 -10.41
C ASP A 258 -23.13 14.66 -9.59
N PHE A 259 -23.29 15.60 -8.66
CA PHE A 259 -24.46 15.66 -7.79
C PHE A 259 -25.77 15.92 -8.53
N ARG A 260 -25.73 16.41 -9.78
CA ARG A 260 -26.92 16.72 -10.58
C ARG A 260 -27.31 15.62 -11.55
N ALA A 261 -26.57 14.51 -11.61
CA ALA A 261 -26.86 13.42 -12.52
C ALA A 261 -28.24 12.79 -12.22
N ILE A 262 -29.04 12.65 -13.28
CA ILE A 262 -30.39 12.08 -13.25
C ILE A 262 -30.36 10.66 -13.82
N ALA A 263 -30.31 9.68 -12.93
CA ALA A 263 -30.14 8.26 -13.28
C ALA A 263 -31.23 7.73 -14.24
N VAL A 264 -32.49 8.16 -14.09
CA VAL A 264 -33.59 7.73 -14.98
C VAL A 264 -33.39 8.22 -16.43
N LYS A 265 -32.61 9.29 -16.64
CA LYS A 265 -32.23 9.77 -17.97
C LYS A 265 -30.95 9.09 -18.52
N GLY A 266 -30.43 8.07 -17.82
CA GLY A 266 -29.18 7.40 -18.18
C GLY A 266 -27.93 8.25 -17.94
N GLN A 267 -28.03 9.34 -17.18
CA GLN A 267 -26.87 10.16 -16.83
C GLN A 267 -26.00 9.42 -15.82
N ILE A 268 -24.68 9.55 -16.00
CA ILE A 268 -23.68 8.89 -15.17
C ILE A 268 -23.35 9.82 -14.00
N GLU A 269 -23.52 9.32 -12.77
CA GLU A 269 -23.20 10.07 -11.56
C GLU A 269 -21.69 10.17 -11.30
N TRP A 270 -20.94 9.13 -11.63
CA TRP A 270 -19.51 9.04 -11.36
C TRP A 270 -18.74 9.18 -12.67
N LEU A 271 -18.07 10.31 -12.86
CA LEU A 271 -17.51 10.73 -14.15
C LEU A 271 -16.10 10.18 -14.43
N GLY A 272 -15.50 9.50 -13.46
CA GLY A 272 -14.16 8.94 -13.52
C GLY A 272 -13.20 9.55 -12.49
N PRO A 273 -12.01 8.94 -12.34
CA PRO A 273 -11.06 9.26 -11.27
C PRO A 273 -10.18 10.48 -11.57
N ARG A 274 -9.80 11.20 -10.52
CA ARG A 274 -8.81 12.28 -10.55
C ARG A 274 -7.79 12.16 -9.43
N TYR A 275 -6.63 12.79 -9.64
CA TYR A 275 -5.64 12.97 -8.59
C TYR A 275 -5.73 14.37 -7.98
N LEU A 276 -5.80 14.41 -6.66
CA LEU A 276 -5.69 15.61 -5.85
C LEU A 276 -4.39 15.56 -5.05
N ALA A 277 -3.75 16.71 -4.86
CA ALA A 277 -2.58 16.84 -4.00
C ALA A 277 -2.80 17.93 -2.95
N PHE A 278 -2.55 17.61 -1.69
CA PHE A 278 -2.51 18.55 -0.58
C PHE A 278 -1.06 18.82 -0.19
N LEU A 279 -0.72 20.09 -0.03
CA LEU A 279 0.60 20.54 0.39
C LEU A 279 0.50 21.08 1.83
N LEU A 280 1.24 20.46 2.75
CA LEU A 280 1.27 20.82 4.17
C LEU A 280 2.70 21.17 4.60
N PRO A 281 3.03 22.45 4.77
CA PRO A 281 4.35 22.87 5.23
C PRO A 281 4.56 22.58 6.73
N ALA A 282 5.81 22.29 7.11
CA ALA A 282 6.19 22.07 8.49
C ALA A 282 5.84 23.28 9.39
N GLY A 283 5.18 23.00 10.52
CA GLY A 283 4.72 23.99 11.50
C GLY A 283 3.56 24.89 11.04
N GLN A 284 3.07 24.78 9.81
CA GLN A 284 2.09 25.71 9.21
C GLN A 284 0.78 24.99 8.84
N ALA A 285 0.10 24.44 9.84
CA ALA A 285 -1.15 23.68 9.66
C ALA A 285 -2.33 24.45 9.02
N LYS A 286 -2.22 25.79 8.94
CA LYS A 286 -3.22 26.66 8.30
C LYS A 286 -2.91 26.96 6.84
N GLU A 287 -1.66 26.81 6.41
CA GLU A 287 -1.17 27.14 5.06
C GLU A 287 -1.25 25.90 4.15
N VAL A 288 -2.42 25.26 4.11
CA VAL A 288 -2.65 24.09 3.27
C VAL A 288 -3.07 24.53 1.88
N ALA A 289 -2.34 24.09 0.86
CA ALA A 289 -2.70 24.29 -0.53
C ALA A 289 -3.23 22.98 -1.15
N MET A 290 -4.21 23.10 -2.05
CA MET A 290 -4.83 21.97 -2.75
C MET A 290 -4.66 22.15 -4.26
N PHE A 291 -4.21 21.10 -4.94
CA PHE A 291 -3.97 21.10 -6.38
C PHE A 291 -4.70 19.93 -7.04
N ASP A 292 -5.59 20.23 -7.97
CA ASP A 292 -6.15 19.24 -8.89
C ASP A 292 -5.09 18.91 -9.96
N ILE A 293 -4.54 17.70 -9.89
CA ILE A 293 -3.46 17.25 -10.78
C ILE A 293 -4.02 16.84 -12.15
N GLY A 294 -5.28 16.40 -12.21
CA GLY A 294 -5.93 16.02 -13.46
C GLY A 294 -6.61 14.65 -13.43
N ASP A 295 -7.01 14.20 -14.62
CA ASP A 295 -7.61 12.89 -14.86
C ASP A 295 -6.63 11.77 -14.50
N ALA A 296 -7.05 10.85 -13.63
CA ALA A 296 -6.16 9.82 -13.14
C ALA A 296 -5.81 8.80 -14.23
N ASN A 297 -6.74 8.48 -15.14
CA ASN A 297 -6.47 7.51 -16.22
C ASN A 297 -5.42 8.04 -17.21
N GLU A 298 -5.40 9.35 -17.47
CA GLU A 298 -4.35 10.01 -18.24
C GLU A 298 -3.00 9.97 -17.50
N VAL A 299 -2.98 10.35 -16.23
CA VAL A 299 -1.78 10.32 -15.38
C VAL A 299 -1.20 8.90 -15.29
N ASP A 300 -2.05 7.89 -15.06
CA ASP A 300 -1.67 6.49 -14.95
C ASP A 300 -1.07 5.98 -16.26
N ARG A 301 -1.65 6.36 -17.42
CA ARG A 301 -1.07 6.06 -18.74
C ARG A 301 0.30 6.72 -18.94
N MET A 302 0.49 7.95 -18.48
CA MET A 302 1.79 8.64 -18.55
C MET A 302 2.84 7.95 -17.68
N ILE A 303 2.48 7.54 -16.45
CA ILE A 303 3.37 6.78 -15.56
C ILE A 303 3.74 5.43 -16.20
N ALA A 304 2.76 4.69 -16.73
CA ALA A 304 2.99 3.43 -17.40
C ALA A 304 3.93 3.58 -18.62
N SER A 305 3.72 4.63 -19.42
CA SER A 305 4.58 4.98 -20.55
C SER A 305 6.01 5.30 -20.11
N LEU A 306 6.18 6.15 -19.08
CA LEU A 306 7.48 6.50 -18.52
C LEU A 306 8.23 5.27 -18.03
N ARG A 307 7.56 4.42 -17.23
CA ARG A 307 8.16 3.19 -16.70
C ARG A 307 8.58 2.26 -17.84
N ARG A 308 7.71 2.04 -18.83
CA ARG A 308 8.01 1.20 -20.00
C ARG A 308 9.25 1.70 -20.75
N GLN A 309 9.36 3.01 -20.97
CA GLN A 309 10.51 3.59 -21.65
C GLN A 309 11.81 3.48 -20.84
N ILE A 310 11.73 3.54 -19.51
CA ILE A 310 12.89 3.32 -18.63
C ILE A 310 13.32 1.86 -18.67
N THR A 311 12.38 0.90 -18.66
CA THR A 311 12.70 -0.52 -18.47
C THR A 311 12.97 -1.29 -19.77
N GLN A 312 12.38 -0.91 -20.93
CA GLN A 312 12.53 -1.64 -22.20
C GLN A 312 13.79 -1.27 -23.01
N THR A 313 14.51 -0.22 -22.61
CA THR A 313 15.62 0.39 -23.36
C THR A 313 17.00 -0.13 -22.96
N VAL A 314 17.03 -1.23 -22.20
CA VAL A 314 18.26 -1.91 -21.78
C VAL A 314 18.17 -3.35 -22.25
N GLU A 315 19.09 -3.75 -23.14
CA GLU A 315 19.18 -5.14 -23.58
C GLU A 315 19.58 -6.03 -22.38
N PRO A 316 18.86 -7.14 -22.13
CA PRO A 316 19.31 -8.12 -21.15
C PRO A 316 20.67 -8.70 -21.57
N GLU A 317 21.57 -8.96 -20.62
CA GLU A 317 22.82 -9.68 -20.87
C GLU A 317 22.47 -11.10 -21.40
N GLY A 318 22.29 -11.25 -22.71
CA GLY A 318 21.85 -12.50 -23.34
C GLY A 318 22.00 -12.59 -24.86
N SER A 319 22.35 -11.51 -25.55
CA SER A 319 22.57 -11.51 -27.02
C SER A 319 23.99 -11.08 -27.38
N ARG A 320 24.91 -12.05 -27.42
CA ARG A 320 26.18 -12.03 -28.19
C ARG A 320 27.10 -10.78 -28.05
N ALA A 321 27.12 -10.08 -26.93
CA ALA A 321 28.07 -8.99 -26.68
C ALA A 321 29.20 -9.42 -25.71
N PRO A 322 30.50 -9.17 -26.01
CA PRO A 322 31.59 -9.44 -25.08
C PRO A 322 31.60 -8.42 -23.92
N ARG A 323 32.03 -8.90 -22.75
CA ARG A 323 32.28 -8.21 -21.47
C ARG A 323 32.29 -6.67 -21.51
N GLY A 324 31.31 -6.07 -20.85
CA GLY A 324 31.26 -4.63 -20.52
C GLY A 324 29.87 -4.29 -19.99
N SER A 325 29.81 -3.45 -18.96
CA SER A 325 28.60 -2.96 -18.27
C SER A 325 27.36 -2.74 -19.17
N PRO A 326 26.12 -2.90 -18.63
CA PRO A 326 24.89 -2.77 -19.40
C PRO A 326 24.91 -1.52 -20.28
N LYS A 327 24.68 -1.71 -21.58
CA LYS A 327 24.62 -0.61 -22.53
C LYS A 327 23.17 -0.17 -22.66
N TRP A 328 22.93 1.10 -22.32
CA TRP A 328 21.70 1.79 -22.70
C TRP A 328 21.59 1.79 -24.23
N SER A 329 20.56 1.12 -24.78
CA SER A 329 20.30 1.02 -26.21
C SER A 329 19.24 2.02 -26.70
N GLY A 330 18.56 2.71 -25.78
CA GLY A 330 17.59 3.76 -26.10
C GLY A 330 18.22 5.07 -26.61
N PRO A 331 17.44 5.95 -27.25
CA PRO A 331 17.85 7.34 -27.48
C PRO A 331 18.12 8.04 -26.14
N ARG A 332 19.22 8.81 -26.02
CA ARG A 332 19.45 9.64 -24.83
C ARG A 332 18.27 10.60 -24.63
N GLY A 333 17.74 10.67 -23.41
CA GLY A 333 16.59 11.52 -23.09
C GLY A 333 15.24 11.03 -23.64
N SER A 334 15.11 9.78 -24.08
CA SER A 334 13.82 9.23 -24.58
C SER A 334 12.68 9.32 -23.55
N PHE A 335 13.02 9.25 -22.26
CA PHE A 335 12.09 9.38 -21.13
C PHE A 335 11.83 10.84 -20.72
N ASP A 336 12.52 11.82 -21.31
CA ASP A 336 12.32 13.23 -20.97
C ASP A 336 10.95 13.72 -21.44
N ASP A 337 10.36 13.13 -22.49
CA ASP A 337 9.06 13.56 -23.02
C ASP A 337 7.89 13.20 -22.07
N PRO A 338 7.71 11.94 -21.62
CA PRO A 338 6.75 11.65 -20.55
C PRO A 338 7.07 12.37 -19.24
N SER A 339 8.35 12.57 -18.92
CA SER A 339 8.75 13.34 -17.73
C SER A 339 8.38 14.83 -17.85
N LYS A 340 8.43 15.42 -19.06
CA LYS A 340 7.98 16.79 -19.34
C LYS A 340 6.46 16.92 -19.29
N ALA A 341 5.74 15.92 -19.79
CA ALA A 341 4.28 15.86 -19.67
C ALA A 341 3.86 15.83 -18.19
N LEU A 342 4.42 14.90 -17.41
CA LEU A 342 4.19 14.82 -15.97
C LEU A 342 4.63 16.10 -15.24
N ARG A 343 5.78 16.68 -15.59
CA ARG A 343 6.22 17.98 -15.04
C ARG A 343 5.16 19.05 -15.25
N THR A 344 4.53 19.10 -16.41
CA THR A 344 3.52 20.12 -16.73
C THR A 344 2.31 19.98 -15.81
N LEU A 345 1.89 18.74 -15.51
CA LEU A 345 0.82 18.46 -14.55
C LEU A 345 1.20 18.88 -13.12
N PHE A 346 2.44 18.62 -12.70
CA PHE A 346 2.92 18.98 -11.35
C PHE A 346 3.43 20.44 -11.24
N ALA A 347 3.47 21.22 -12.32
CA ALA A 347 4.15 22.51 -12.35
C ALA A 347 3.61 23.51 -11.30
N SER A 348 2.28 23.59 -11.18
CA SER A 348 1.63 24.48 -10.20
C SER A 348 2.00 24.11 -8.76
N LEU A 349 2.00 22.81 -8.46
CA LEU A 349 2.41 22.27 -7.17
C LEU A 349 3.89 22.57 -6.90
N LEU A 350 4.77 22.28 -7.87
CA LEU A 350 6.22 22.44 -7.70
C LEU A 350 6.64 23.90 -7.51
N ARG A 351 5.94 24.87 -8.13
CA ARG A 351 6.16 26.30 -7.91
C ARG A 351 5.77 26.75 -6.49
N SER A 352 4.84 26.04 -5.86
CA SER A 352 4.32 26.36 -4.53
C SER A 352 5.17 25.81 -3.38
N LEU A 353 6.21 25.01 -3.68
CA LEU A 353 7.13 24.44 -2.69
C LEU A 353 8.04 25.48 -2.02
N GLY A 354 8.18 26.68 -2.60
CA GLY A 354 8.97 27.77 -2.03
C GLY A 354 10.44 27.40 -1.79
N GLY A 355 10.97 27.78 -0.61
CA GLY A 355 12.36 27.52 -0.20
C GLY A 355 12.58 26.20 0.54
N CYS A 356 11.64 25.25 0.47
CA CYS A 356 11.78 23.97 1.16
C CYS A 356 12.98 23.17 0.63
N LYS A 357 13.59 22.37 1.51
CA LYS A 357 14.73 21.51 1.16
C LYS A 357 14.36 20.04 1.13
N ARG A 358 13.31 19.64 1.86
CA ARG A 358 12.90 18.25 2.02
C ARG A 358 11.42 18.08 1.68
N LEU A 359 11.12 17.03 0.92
CA LEU A 359 9.78 16.64 0.52
C LEU A 359 9.44 15.28 1.15
N PHE A 360 8.33 15.24 1.87
CA PHE A 360 7.67 14.00 2.24
C PHE A 360 6.57 13.74 1.22
N ILE A 361 6.64 12.62 0.51
CA ILE A 361 5.68 12.29 -0.56
C ILE A 361 4.85 11.09 -0.12
N ALA A 362 3.54 11.29 0.03
CA ALA A 362 2.56 10.24 0.30
C ALA A 362 1.74 9.96 -0.97
N PRO A 363 2.24 9.12 -1.89
CA PRO A 363 1.53 8.83 -3.14
C PRO A 363 0.24 8.03 -2.89
N ASP A 364 -0.67 8.06 -3.85
CA ASP A 364 -1.87 7.22 -3.88
C ASP A 364 -2.11 6.75 -5.33
N GLY A 365 -2.87 5.67 -5.51
CA GLY A 365 -3.06 5.08 -6.83
C GLY A 365 -1.73 4.75 -7.52
N ASP A 366 -1.67 4.87 -8.84
CA ASP A 366 -0.50 4.51 -9.65
C ASP A 366 0.67 5.49 -9.47
N LEU A 367 0.47 6.63 -8.79
CA LEU A 367 1.58 7.48 -8.33
C LEU A 367 2.53 6.73 -7.38
N THR A 368 2.10 5.64 -6.74
CA THR A 368 2.98 4.82 -5.89
C THR A 368 4.08 4.12 -6.68
N ARG A 369 3.93 4.03 -8.01
CA ARG A 369 4.87 3.43 -8.95
C ARG A 369 5.75 4.46 -9.65
N LEU A 370 5.54 5.76 -9.39
CA LEU A 370 6.31 6.86 -9.96
C LEU A 370 7.53 7.17 -9.05
N PRO A 371 8.78 7.01 -9.54
CA PRO A 371 9.96 7.54 -8.84
C PRO A 371 10.01 9.07 -9.00
N PHE A 372 9.41 9.84 -8.11
CA PHE A 372 9.34 11.30 -8.21
C PHE A 372 10.72 11.97 -8.40
N GLU A 373 11.80 11.33 -7.93
CA GLU A 373 13.18 11.77 -8.11
C GLU A 373 13.57 12.07 -9.56
N ILE A 374 12.93 11.41 -10.54
CA ILE A 374 13.27 11.56 -11.96
C ILE A 374 12.57 12.74 -12.63
N LEU A 375 11.53 13.28 -12.01
CA LEU A 375 10.75 14.37 -12.59
C LEU A 375 11.61 15.63 -12.76
N LEU A 376 11.37 16.35 -13.85
CA LEU A 376 12.10 17.57 -14.18
C LEU A 376 11.54 18.80 -13.46
N THR A 377 12.41 19.70 -13.04
CA THR A 377 12.07 21.03 -12.55
C THR A 377 11.89 22.03 -13.71
N GLU A 378 11.50 23.27 -13.40
CA GLU A 378 11.40 24.35 -14.40
C GLU A 378 12.75 24.68 -15.06
N ASP A 379 13.85 24.59 -14.31
CA ASP A 379 15.23 24.78 -14.80
C ASP A 379 15.84 23.55 -15.48
N GLY A 380 15.05 22.49 -15.70
CA GLY A 380 15.48 21.29 -16.44
C GLY A 380 16.37 20.32 -15.65
N LYS A 381 16.55 20.54 -14.34
CA LYS A 381 17.19 19.59 -13.42
C LYS A 381 16.18 18.54 -12.94
N ARG A 382 16.64 17.47 -12.30
CA ARG A 382 15.74 16.47 -11.69
C ARG A 382 15.40 16.85 -10.24
N LEU A 383 14.24 16.43 -9.74
CA LEU A 383 13.82 16.73 -8.37
C LEU A 383 14.84 16.25 -7.32
N ILE A 384 15.51 15.11 -7.54
CA ILE A 384 16.56 14.58 -6.65
C ILE A 384 17.77 15.51 -6.48
N GLU A 385 17.98 16.43 -7.43
CA GLU A 385 19.09 17.39 -7.39
C GLU A 385 18.73 18.66 -6.61
N LYS A 386 17.44 18.88 -6.37
CA LYS A 386 16.92 20.08 -5.70
C LYS A 386 16.39 19.80 -4.30
N TYR A 387 15.78 18.64 -4.10
CA TYR A 387 15.09 18.30 -2.86
C TYR A 387 15.58 16.98 -2.30
N GLU A 388 15.64 16.88 -0.98
CA GLU A 388 15.72 15.62 -0.28
C GLU A 388 14.33 14.96 -0.25
N ILE A 389 14.19 13.74 -0.79
CA ILE A 389 12.88 13.10 -0.96
C ILE A 389 12.75 11.90 -0.02
N SER A 390 11.65 11.85 0.72
CA SER A 390 11.30 10.74 1.61
C SER A 390 9.88 10.27 1.29
N TYR A 391 9.70 8.97 1.06
CA TYR A 391 8.38 8.41 0.80
C TYR A 391 7.71 7.96 2.10
N VAL A 392 6.41 8.18 2.20
CA VAL A 392 5.56 7.67 3.29
C VAL A 392 4.30 7.02 2.69
N GLY A 393 3.65 6.12 3.42
CA GLY A 393 2.40 5.51 2.94
C GLY A 393 1.23 6.48 3.07
N CYS A 394 1.21 7.21 4.20
CA CYS A 394 0.26 8.26 4.53
C CYS A 394 1.00 9.33 5.34
N GLY A 395 0.60 10.60 5.23
CA GLY A 395 1.16 11.69 6.04
C GLY A 395 1.06 11.46 7.54
N ARG A 396 0.06 10.68 8.00
CA ARG A 396 -0.05 10.27 9.41
C ARG A 396 1.16 9.47 9.90
N ASP A 397 1.88 8.80 9.00
CA ASP A 397 3.01 7.96 9.35
C ASP A 397 4.09 8.77 10.05
N ILE A 398 4.22 10.06 9.73
CA ILE A 398 5.19 10.97 10.33
C ILE A 398 5.05 11.04 11.86
N LEU A 399 3.84 10.84 12.39
CA LEU A 399 3.59 10.82 13.85
C LEU A 399 4.25 9.64 14.58
N ARG A 400 4.72 8.63 13.84
CA ARG A 400 5.37 7.43 14.37
C ARG A 400 6.90 7.50 14.35
N PHE A 401 7.48 8.47 13.64
CA PHE A 401 8.93 8.61 13.46
C PHE A 401 9.65 8.91 14.78
N GLY A 402 10.86 8.38 14.92
CA GLY A 402 11.71 8.54 16.11
C GLY A 402 11.18 7.89 17.38
N ARG A 403 10.07 7.15 17.34
CA ARG A 403 9.52 6.46 18.52
C ARG A 403 10.41 5.28 18.89
N THR A 404 10.87 5.25 20.13
CA THR A 404 11.68 4.14 20.65
C THR A 404 10.77 2.95 20.98
N VAL A 405 11.03 1.80 20.34
CA VAL A 405 10.47 0.52 20.78
C VAL A 405 11.38 -0.02 21.88
N SER A 406 10.80 -0.41 23.03
CA SER A 406 11.54 -0.93 24.18
C SER A 406 12.01 -2.38 24.01
N THR A 407 11.60 -3.05 22.94
CA THR A 407 11.89 -4.45 22.64
C THR A 407 13.37 -4.60 22.22
N PRO A 408 14.12 -5.58 22.77
CA PRO A 408 15.47 -5.88 22.31
C PRO A 408 15.44 -6.32 20.84
N CYS A 409 16.10 -5.59 19.95
CA CYS A 409 16.29 -6.03 18.57
C CYS A 409 17.42 -7.06 18.48
N ALA A 410 17.26 -8.06 17.62
CA ALA A 410 18.34 -8.98 17.29
C ALA A 410 19.42 -8.29 16.45
N LYS A 411 20.58 -8.95 16.32
CA LYS A 411 21.67 -8.47 15.46
C LYS A 411 21.18 -8.30 14.02
N PRO A 412 21.83 -7.41 13.23
CA PRO A 412 21.58 -7.34 11.79
C PRO A 412 21.67 -8.71 11.12
N LEU A 413 20.89 -8.91 10.06
CA LEU A 413 20.89 -10.12 9.25
C LEU A 413 21.02 -9.77 7.78
N VAL A 414 21.87 -10.52 7.09
CA VAL A 414 22.12 -10.38 5.66
C VAL A 414 21.98 -11.74 5.01
N ALA A 415 21.03 -11.88 4.09
CA ALA A 415 20.80 -13.07 3.29
C ALA A 415 20.99 -12.75 1.80
N ALA A 416 21.79 -13.55 1.10
CA ALA A 416 22.12 -13.28 -0.30
C ALA A 416 22.45 -14.54 -1.10
N ASP A 417 22.27 -14.48 -2.42
CA ASP A 417 22.60 -15.56 -3.38
C ASP A 417 22.15 -16.97 -2.91
N PRO A 418 20.83 -17.19 -2.72
CA PRO A 418 20.31 -18.51 -2.39
C PRO A 418 20.71 -19.56 -3.43
N ASN A 419 20.75 -20.82 -3.03
CA ASN A 419 20.88 -21.92 -3.99
C ASN A 419 19.51 -22.26 -4.60
N PHE A 420 19.11 -21.54 -5.65
CA PHE A 420 17.81 -21.74 -6.30
C PHE A 420 17.59 -23.16 -6.84
N ASP A 421 18.67 -23.86 -7.20
CA ASP A 421 18.67 -25.25 -7.69
C ASP A 421 18.87 -26.29 -6.57
N LEU A 422 18.69 -25.93 -5.30
CA LEU A 422 18.70 -26.88 -4.18
C LEU A 422 17.69 -28.00 -4.48
N ALA A 423 18.11 -29.26 -4.39
CA ALA A 423 17.29 -30.42 -4.70
C ALA A 423 17.74 -31.63 -3.87
N LEU A 424 16.84 -32.59 -3.65
CA LEU A 424 17.22 -33.90 -3.12
C LEU A 424 17.97 -34.70 -4.20
N SER A 425 19.13 -35.23 -3.85
CA SER A 425 19.92 -36.09 -4.73
C SER A 425 19.33 -37.50 -4.76
N ASP A 426 18.33 -37.75 -5.61
CA ASP A 426 18.10 -39.07 -6.20
C ASP A 426 17.16 -39.01 -7.42
N GLU A 427 17.56 -39.74 -8.47
CA GLU A 427 16.81 -39.96 -9.70
C GLU A 427 15.52 -40.75 -9.41
N GLY A 428 14.34 -40.16 -9.60
CA GLY A 428 13.09 -40.93 -9.44
C GLY A 428 11.78 -40.14 -9.49
N SER A 429 11.28 -39.95 -10.72
CA SER A 429 9.86 -39.78 -11.12
C SER A 429 8.97 -38.70 -10.47
N SER A 430 8.45 -37.81 -11.32
CA SER A 430 7.29 -36.94 -11.08
C SER A 430 6.02 -37.70 -10.66
N PRO A 431 5.05 -36.98 -10.08
CA PRO A 431 3.85 -36.73 -10.86
C PRO A 431 3.59 -35.22 -10.94
N ALA A 432 3.66 -34.68 -12.15
CA ALA A 432 3.06 -33.39 -12.45
C ALA A 432 1.55 -33.54 -12.31
N GLY A 433 1.04 -33.30 -11.10
CA GLY A 433 -0.38 -33.04 -10.88
C GLY A 433 -0.77 -31.70 -11.50
N GLU A 434 -2.05 -31.52 -11.82
CA GLU A 434 -2.58 -30.26 -12.34
C GLU A 434 -2.19 -29.10 -11.41
N SER A 435 -1.39 -28.18 -11.94
CA SER A 435 -0.91 -26.98 -11.23
C SER A 435 -2.08 -26.01 -11.03
N THR A 436 -2.17 -25.33 -9.86
CA THR A 436 -3.12 -24.21 -9.70
C THR A 436 -2.83 -23.11 -10.72
N LEU A 437 -3.79 -22.20 -10.92
CA LEU A 437 -3.58 -20.98 -11.71
C LEU A 437 -2.35 -20.16 -11.28
N LEU A 438 -1.96 -20.16 -9.99
CA LEU A 438 -0.83 -19.36 -9.48
C LEU A 438 0.52 -20.04 -9.72
N ALA A 439 0.66 -21.32 -9.35
CA ALA A 439 1.85 -22.08 -9.68
C ALA A 439 1.98 -22.32 -11.19
N GLY A 440 0.85 -22.47 -11.88
CA GLY A 440 0.78 -22.50 -13.34
C GLY A 440 1.33 -21.20 -13.91
N LYS A 441 0.87 -20.03 -13.44
CA LYS A 441 1.42 -18.73 -13.86
C LYS A 441 2.89 -18.55 -13.57
N LEU A 442 3.41 -18.97 -12.41
CA LEU A 442 4.85 -18.90 -12.13
C LEU A 442 5.65 -19.83 -13.03
N ARG A 443 5.16 -21.05 -13.26
CA ARG A 443 5.78 -22.05 -14.14
C ARG A 443 5.73 -21.66 -15.62
N GLU A 444 4.64 -21.03 -16.04
CA GLU A 444 4.38 -20.54 -17.41
C GLU A 444 4.96 -19.14 -17.67
N SER A 445 5.35 -18.40 -16.62
CA SER A 445 6.03 -17.12 -16.77
C SER A 445 7.48 -17.30 -17.24
N ASP A 446 7.99 -16.33 -18.01
CA ASP A 446 9.39 -16.25 -18.45
C ASP A 446 10.38 -15.94 -17.30
N ILE A 447 9.99 -16.12 -16.04
CA ILE A 447 10.81 -15.82 -14.86
C ILE A 447 11.66 -17.05 -14.53
N GLU A 448 12.97 -16.94 -14.73
CA GLU A 448 13.97 -17.95 -14.35
C GLU A 448 14.80 -17.48 -13.16
N PHE A 449 15.02 -18.35 -12.17
CA PHE A 449 15.82 -18.03 -10.99
C PHE A 449 17.23 -18.60 -11.12
N GLY A 450 18.10 -17.87 -11.84
CA GLY A 450 19.52 -18.18 -11.95
C GLY A 450 20.36 -17.64 -10.80
N ARG A 451 21.54 -18.22 -10.56
CA ARG A 451 22.51 -17.74 -9.57
C ARG A 451 22.91 -16.29 -9.79
N LEU A 452 23.07 -15.55 -8.69
CA LEU A 452 23.37 -14.12 -8.71
C LEU A 452 24.73 -13.87 -8.07
N SER A 453 25.79 -14.09 -8.86
CA SER A 453 27.16 -13.90 -8.38
C SER A 453 27.44 -12.49 -7.85
N GLY A 454 26.73 -11.47 -8.36
CA GLY A 454 26.81 -10.11 -7.82
C GLY A 454 26.17 -9.97 -6.43
N SER A 455 24.99 -10.58 -6.22
CA SER A 455 24.30 -10.60 -4.93
C SER A 455 25.12 -11.27 -3.83
N ARG A 456 25.89 -12.33 -4.15
CA ARG A 456 26.81 -12.95 -3.17
C ARG A 456 27.83 -11.95 -2.65
N ILE A 457 28.45 -11.21 -3.57
CA ILE A 457 29.50 -10.26 -3.22
C ILE A 457 28.89 -9.09 -2.43
N GLU A 458 27.74 -8.56 -2.88
CA GLU A 458 26.97 -7.54 -2.17
C GLU A 458 26.66 -7.99 -0.72
N GLY A 459 26.05 -9.16 -0.54
CA GLY A 459 25.70 -9.68 0.78
C GLY A 459 26.92 -9.91 1.66
N THR A 460 28.01 -10.44 1.12
CA THR A 460 29.25 -10.68 1.89
C THR A 460 29.87 -9.37 2.38
N GLU A 461 29.95 -8.36 1.52
CA GLU A 461 30.54 -7.07 1.88
C GLU A 461 29.66 -6.26 2.84
N ILE A 462 28.34 -6.29 2.66
CA ILE A 462 27.39 -5.64 3.58
C ILE A 462 27.43 -6.34 4.96
N ALA A 463 27.46 -7.68 4.98
CA ALA A 463 27.59 -8.42 6.23
C ALA A 463 28.89 -8.08 6.97
N ALA A 464 30.01 -7.94 6.24
CA ALA A 464 31.28 -7.49 6.80
C ALA A 464 31.21 -6.06 7.37
N LEU A 465 30.54 -5.13 6.67
CA LEU A 465 30.31 -3.76 7.17
C LEU A 465 29.51 -3.77 8.47
N LEU A 466 28.49 -4.63 8.56
CA LEU A 466 27.61 -4.77 9.72
C LEU A 466 28.18 -5.66 10.83
N GLY A 467 29.34 -6.30 10.63
CA GLY A 467 29.97 -7.17 11.62
C GLY A 467 29.22 -8.49 11.87
N VAL A 468 28.53 -9.03 10.86
CA VAL A 468 27.75 -10.26 10.94
C VAL A 468 28.18 -11.26 9.86
N GLN A 469 27.83 -12.53 10.03
CA GLN A 469 28.05 -13.55 8.99
C GLN A 469 26.86 -13.55 8.01
N PRO A 470 27.11 -13.53 6.69
CA PRO A 470 26.03 -13.60 5.71
C PRO A 470 25.43 -15.01 5.66
N TRP A 471 24.13 -15.09 5.44
CA TRP A 471 23.46 -16.33 5.00
C TRP A 471 23.59 -16.41 3.48
N LEU A 472 24.11 -17.52 2.98
CA LEU A 472 24.36 -17.79 1.57
C LEU A 472 23.88 -19.19 1.21
N ASP A 473 23.66 -19.45 -0.09
CA ASP A 473 23.43 -20.80 -0.59
C ASP A 473 22.22 -21.49 0.07
N ASP A 474 22.40 -22.74 0.49
CA ASP A 474 21.40 -23.61 1.09
C ASP A 474 20.91 -23.12 2.46
N SER A 475 21.57 -22.12 3.05
CA SER A 475 21.13 -21.52 4.32
C SER A 475 20.05 -20.44 4.14
N VAL A 476 19.85 -19.95 2.91
CA VAL A 476 18.84 -18.93 2.61
C VAL A 476 17.52 -19.61 2.27
N LEU A 477 16.94 -20.27 3.28
CA LEU A 477 15.68 -21.02 3.18
C LEU A 477 14.49 -20.17 3.59
N GLU A 478 13.34 -20.52 3.05
CA GLU A 478 12.06 -19.95 3.44
C GLU A 478 11.78 -20.13 4.93
N SER A 479 11.92 -21.36 5.44
CA SER A 479 11.77 -21.71 6.85
C SER A 479 12.69 -20.89 7.77
N SER A 480 13.91 -20.61 7.32
CA SER A 480 14.89 -19.81 8.07
C SER A 480 14.43 -18.36 8.18
N LEU A 481 13.92 -17.77 7.10
CA LEU A 481 13.35 -16.41 7.13
C LEU A 481 12.04 -16.33 7.93
N LYS A 482 11.19 -17.37 7.86
CA LYS A 482 9.95 -17.48 8.67
C LYS A 482 10.22 -17.54 10.17
N SER A 483 11.39 -18.02 10.57
CA SER A 483 11.83 -18.10 11.98
C SER A 483 12.51 -16.83 12.52
N LEU A 484 12.54 -15.75 11.74
CA LEU A 484 13.18 -14.50 12.16
C LEU A 484 12.44 -13.81 13.31
N HIS A 485 13.23 -13.26 14.23
CA HIS A 485 12.74 -12.47 15.35
C HIS A 485 13.42 -11.11 15.39
N SER A 486 12.72 -10.08 14.91
CA SER A 486 13.04 -8.66 15.07
C SER A 486 14.52 -8.29 14.81
N PRO A 487 15.13 -8.67 13.67
CA PRO A 487 16.49 -8.24 13.32
C PRO A 487 16.53 -6.73 13.15
N ARG A 488 17.49 -6.03 13.77
CA ARG A 488 17.54 -4.55 13.68
C ARG A 488 17.61 -4.05 12.23
N ILE A 489 18.40 -4.74 11.40
CA ILE A 489 18.52 -4.51 9.96
C ILE A 489 18.35 -5.86 9.29
N LEU A 490 17.49 -5.93 8.27
CA LEU A 490 17.31 -7.10 7.43
C LEU A 490 17.67 -6.75 5.98
N HIS A 491 18.73 -7.34 5.46
CA HIS A 491 19.12 -7.18 4.06
C HIS A 491 18.90 -8.50 3.32
N ILE A 492 18.12 -8.48 2.23
CA ILE A 492 17.85 -9.65 1.39
C ILE A 492 18.22 -9.32 -0.06
N ALA A 493 19.20 -10.02 -0.61
CA ALA A 493 19.65 -9.90 -2.00
C ALA A 493 19.36 -11.17 -2.79
N THR A 494 18.27 -11.17 -3.56
CA THR A 494 17.76 -12.34 -4.29
C THR A 494 16.87 -11.91 -5.47
N HIS A 495 16.24 -12.85 -6.17
CA HIS A 495 15.21 -12.54 -7.15
C HIS A 495 13.89 -12.18 -6.45
N GLY A 496 13.28 -11.09 -6.87
CA GLY A 496 11.91 -10.73 -6.53
C GLY A 496 11.03 -10.89 -7.76
N PHE A 497 9.74 -11.11 -7.55
CA PHE A 497 8.76 -11.16 -8.62
C PHE A 497 7.46 -10.49 -8.21
N PHE A 498 6.74 -10.01 -9.22
CA PHE A 498 5.35 -9.63 -9.12
C PHE A 498 4.61 -10.15 -10.36
N LEU A 499 3.60 -10.97 -10.14
CA LEU A 499 2.71 -11.47 -11.17
C LEU A 499 1.54 -10.49 -11.27
N PRO A 500 1.40 -9.72 -12.35
CA PRO A 500 0.20 -8.92 -12.55
C PRO A 500 -1.00 -9.86 -12.69
N ASN A 501 -2.12 -9.51 -12.06
CA ASN A 501 -3.36 -10.23 -12.27
C ASN A 501 -3.85 -10.03 -13.71
N PRO A 502 -4.00 -11.09 -14.54
CA PRO A 502 -4.82 -11.03 -15.74
C PRO A 502 -6.29 -11.06 -15.30
N GLY A 503 -6.69 -10.10 -14.47
CA GLY A 503 -8.07 -9.64 -14.48
C GLY A 503 -8.32 -9.01 -15.85
N PRO A 504 -9.55 -9.02 -16.35
CA PRO A 504 -9.83 -8.69 -17.75
C PRO A 504 -9.21 -7.34 -18.12
N GLU A 505 -8.20 -7.36 -18.99
CA GLU A 505 -7.80 -6.21 -19.78
C GLU A 505 -9.08 -5.68 -20.43
N ASN A 506 -9.47 -4.45 -20.11
CA ASN A 506 -10.80 -3.86 -20.33
C ASN A 506 -11.91 -4.25 -19.34
N GLN A 507 -11.67 -4.01 -18.06
CA GLN A 507 -12.66 -3.31 -17.24
C GLN A 507 -12.06 -2.00 -16.77
N GLY A 508 -12.20 -0.96 -17.59
CA GLY A 508 -12.58 0.31 -16.98
C GLY A 508 -13.76 0.01 -16.07
N GLU A 509 -13.65 0.40 -14.81
CA GLU A 509 -14.82 0.55 -13.94
C GLU A 509 -15.77 -0.67 -14.00
N ARG A 510 -15.39 -1.80 -13.41
CA ARG A 510 -16.43 -2.50 -12.64
C ARG A 510 -16.76 -1.56 -11.50
N GLY A 511 -17.73 -0.68 -11.78
CA GLY A 511 -18.29 0.30 -10.86
C GLY A 511 -18.32 -0.35 -9.49
N GLN A 512 -17.67 0.28 -8.53
CA GLN A 512 -18.42 1.05 -7.56
C GLN A 512 -19.74 0.34 -7.29
N SER A 513 -19.75 -0.39 -6.17
CA SER A 513 -20.97 -0.77 -5.46
C SER A 513 -22.05 0.24 -5.81
N ARG A 514 -23.13 -0.26 -6.44
CA ARG A 514 -24.30 0.55 -6.75
C ARG A 514 -24.89 1.00 -5.43
N ALA A 515 -24.36 2.07 -4.85
CA ALA A 515 -25.09 2.92 -3.94
C ALA A 515 -26.13 3.70 -4.78
N ARG A 516 -27.04 2.95 -5.42
CA ARG A 516 -28.36 3.48 -5.76
C ARG A 516 -28.95 3.92 -4.45
N VAL A 517 -29.39 5.18 -4.43
CA VAL A 517 -29.96 5.80 -3.23
C VAL A 517 -30.97 4.81 -2.58
N GLY A 518 -30.78 4.50 -1.30
CA GLY A 518 -31.75 3.82 -0.45
C GLY A 518 -31.97 2.30 -0.64
N ILE A 519 -31.27 1.58 -1.51
CA ILE A 519 -31.37 0.12 -1.52
C ILE A 519 -30.01 -0.47 -1.16
N PRO A 520 -29.85 -1.09 0.04
CA PRO A 520 -28.73 -1.99 0.23
C PRO A 520 -28.91 -3.11 -0.79
N ASP A 521 -28.05 -3.14 -1.80
CA ASP A 521 -28.15 -4.08 -2.90
C ASP A 521 -27.84 -5.48 -2.35
N ILE A 522 -28.90 -6.19 -1.92
CA ILE A 522 -28.83 -7.54 -1.33
C ILE A 522 -28.17 -8.52 -2.32
N VAL A 523 -28.25 -8.23 -3.63
CA VAL A 523 -27.65 -9.04 -4.69
C VAL A 523 -26.13 -8.84 -4.74
N ASP A 524 -25.65 -7.61 -4.52
CA ASP A 524 -24.20 -7.29 -4.44
C ASP A 524 -23.58 -7.81 -3.13
N ARG A 525 -24.32 -7.73 -2.01
CA ARG A 525 -23.95 -8.30 -0.69
C ARG A 525 -23.71 -9.81 -0.71
N LEU A 526 -24.32 -10.51 -1.67
CA LEU A 526 -24.12 -11.95 -1.89
C LEU A 526 -23.01 -12.24 -2.91
N SER A 527 -22.68 -11.30 -3.79
CA SER A 527 -21.67 -11.48 -4.82
C SER A 527 -20.23 -11.27 -4.31
N ASP A 528 -20.00 -10.38 -3.33
CA ASP A 528 -18.64 -10.15 -2.77
C ASP A 528 -18.21 -11.31 -1.85
N ARG A 529 -19.15 -12.16 -1.40
CA ARG A 529 -18.86 -13.44 -0.72
C ARG A 529 -18.30 -14.51 -1.66
N THR A 530 -18.19 -14.24 -2.95
CA THR A 530 -17.78 -15.22 -3.97
C THR A 530 -16.43 -14.92 -4.62
N ARG A 531 -15.66 -13.93 -4.14
CA ARG A 531 -14.26 -13.84 -4.54
C ARG A 531 -13.54 -15.12 -4.10
N PRO A 532 -13.02 -15.93 -5.02
CA PRO A 532 -12.32 -17.17 -4.65
C PRO A 532 -11.12 -16.83 -3.75
N VAL A 533 -10.77 -17.75 -2.84
CA VAL A 533 -9.61 -17.64 -1.94
C VAL A 533 -8.31 -17.27 -2.69
N TRP A 534 -8.23 -17.56 -3.99
CA TRP A 534 -7.10 -17.28 -4.88
C TRP A 534 -6.97 -15.83 -5.39
N GLU A 535 -7.86 -14.92 -5.00
CA GLU A 535 -7.75 -13.49 -5.32
C GLU A 535 -6.96 -12.67 -4.28
N ASN A 536 -6.34 -13.30 -3.27
CA ASN A 536 -5.50 -12.55 -2.32
C ASN A 536 -4.27 -11.95 -3.04
N PRO A 537 -4.16 -10.62 -3.19
CA PRO A 537 -3.07 -10.01 -3.96
C PRO A 537 -1.69 -10.21 -3.33
N LEU A 538 -1.62 -10.53 -2.03
CA LEU A 538 -0.34 -10.80 -1.35
C LEU A 538 0.34 -12.08 -1.83
N LEU A 539 -0.39 -13.00 -2.47
CA LEU A 539 0.18 -14.21 -3.08
C LEU A 539 0.87 -13.95 -4.43
N TRP A 540 0.72 -12.75 -4.99
CA TRP A 540 1.14 -12.44 -6.36
C TRP A 540 2.52 -11.78 -6.40
N SER A 541 3.13 -11.53 -5.25
CA SER A 541 4.50 -11.02 -5.14
C SER A 541 5.27 -11.82 -4.10
N GLY A 542 6.54 -12.06 -4.37
CA GLY A 542 7.40 -12.82 -3.46
C GLY A 542 8.88 -12.69 -3.76
N LEU A 543 9.67 -13.38 -2.96
CA LEU A 543 11.12 -13.54 -3.11
C LEU A 543 11.43 -15.00 -3.38
N ALA A 544 12.29 -15.26 -4.37
CA ALA A 544 12.84 -16.58 -4.58
C ALA A 544 13.96 -16.86 -3.59
N LEU A 545 13.99 -18.06 -3.03
CA LEU A 545 14.95 -18.52 -2.04
C LEU A 545 15.55 -19.86 -2.47
N ALA A 546 16.29 -20.53 -1.59
CA ALA A 546 16.90 -21.80 -1.91
C ALA A 546 15.83 -22.84 -2.29
N GLY A 547 15.97 -23.45 -3.47
CA GLY A 547 15.03 -24.42 -4.04
C GLY A 547 13.96 -23.85 -4.98
N ALA A 548 13.84 -22.54 -5.12
CA ALA A 548 12.79 -21.91 -5.94
C ALA A 548 12.78 -22.37 -7.41
N GLU A 549 13.95 -22.53 -8.04
CA GLU A 549 14.06 -22.95 -9.43
C GLU A 549 13.76 -24.44 -9.58
N THR A 550 14.22 -25.27 -8.63
CA THR A 550 13.89 -26.69 -8.56
C THR A 550 12.38 -26.88 -8.46
N TRP A 551 11.70 -26.17 -7.57
CA TRP A 551 10.25 -26.22 -7.42
C TRP A 551 9.50 -25.78 -8.69
N ARG A 552 9.97 -24.68 -9.31
CA ARG A 552 9.41 -24.18 -10.59
C ARG A 552 9.50 -25.24 -11.69
N LYS A 553 10.62 -25.96 -11.77
CA LYS A 553 10.83 -27.09 -12.71
C LYS A 553 10.07 -28.37 -12.32
N GLY A 554 9.38 -28.38 -11.18
CA GLY A 554 8.66 -29.55 -10.67
C GLY A 554 9.56 -30.61 -10.03
N GLY A 555 10.77 -30.24 -9.60
CA GLY A 555 11.71 -31.10 -8.89
C GLY A 555 11.37 -31.27 -7.40
N LEU A 556 12.04 -32.23 -6.76
CA LEU A 556 11.86 -32.56 -5.35
C LEU A 556 12.79 -31.72 -4.47
N LEU A 557 12.20 -31.07 -3.47
CA LEU A 557 12.90 -30.24 -2.48
C LEU A 557 13.06 -30.96 -1.14
N PRO A 558 14.14 -30.65 -0.39
CA PRO A 558 14.19 -30.97 1.05
C PRO A 558 13.01 -30.33 1.78
N GLU A 559 12.43 -31.01 2.77
CA GLU A 559 11.26 -30.51 3.53
C GLU A 559 11.52 -29.13 4.15
N VAL A 560 12.75 -28.87 4.60
CA VAL A 560 13.17 -27.59 5.17
C VAL A 560 13.20 -26.42 4.17
N ALA A 561 13.22 -26.70 2.88
CA ALA A 561 13.18 -25.69 1.81
C ALA A 561 11.74 -25.30 1.43
N GLU A 562 10.74 -26.08 1.87
CA GLU A 562 9.33 -25.89 1.51
C GLU A 562 9.16 -25.81 -0.03
N ASP A 563 8.67 -24.68 -0.56
CA ASP A 563 8.60 -24.43 -2.00
C ASP A 563 9.67 -23.43 -2.49
N GLY A 564 10.45 -22.86 -1.57
CA GLY A 564 11.50 -21.89 -1.86
C GLY A 564 10.97 -20.52 -2.29
N ILE A 565 9.68 -20.23 -2.11
CA ILE A 565 9.02 -18.98 -2.51
C ILE A 565 8.44 -18.27 -1.28
N LEU A 566 9.09 -17.20 -0.84
CA LEU A 566 8.55 -16.38 0.25
C LEU A 566 7.56 -15.34 -0.29
N THR A 567 6.26 -15.59 -0.15
CA THR A 567 5.20 -14.68 -0.63
C THR A 567 5.00 -13.48 0.29
N ALA A 568 4.30 -12.44 -0.18
CA ALA A 568 3.92 -11.34 0.70
C ALA A 568 2.90 -11.75 1.78
N GLU A 569 2.14 -12.83 1.58
CA GLU A 569 1.29 -13.40 2.64
C GLU A 569 2.16 -13.98 3.76
N ASP A 570 3.22 -14.74 3.42
CA ASP A 570 4.20 -15.25 4.39
C ASP A 570 4.89 -14.11 5.14
N VAL A 571 5.36 -13.10 4.40
CA VAL A 571 6.04 -11.93 4.97
C VAL A 571 5.15 -11.20 5.98
N SER A 572 3.84 -11.11 5.73
CA SER A 572 2.91 -10.41 6.62
C SER A 572 2.78 -11.06 8.02
N GLY A 573 3.23 -12.31 8.16
CA GLY A 573 3.26 -13.05 9.42
C GLY A 573 4.62 -13.04 10.14
N LEU A 574 5.65 -12.40 9.57
CA LEU A 574 6.96 -12.31 10.21
C LEU A 574 6.93 -11.39 11.44
N ASP A 575 7.80 -11.68 12.41
CA ASP A 575 8.08 -10.77 13.52
C ASP A 575 9.22 -9.81 13.15
N LEU A 576 8.86 -8.61 12.69
CA LEU A 576 9.81 -7.55 12.37
C LEU A 576 9.62 -6.34 13.28
N LEU A 577 9.07 -6.51 14.49
CA LEU A 577 8.81 -5.38 15.36
C LEU A 577 10.12 -4.71 15.82
N GLY A 578 10.28 -3.42 15.51
CA GLY A 578 11.49 -2.68 15.84
C GLY A 578 12.63 -2.89 14.85
N THR A 579 12.43 -3.71 13.81
CA THR A 579 13.30 -3.74 12.62
C THR A 579 13.30 -2.36 11.99
N GLU A 580 14.42 -1.66 12.12
CA GLU A 580 14.55 -0.25 11.72
C GLU A 580 14.61 -0.11 10.20
N LEU A 581 15.25 -1.08 9.55
CA LEU A 581 15.52 -1.05 8.12
C LEU A 581 15.44 -2.46 7.52
N VAL A 582 14.57 -2.61 6.52
CA VAL A 582 14.60 -3.74 5.59
C VAL A 582 15.08 -3.23 4.23
N VAL A 583 16.06 -3.91 3.64
CA VAL A 583 16.57 -3.66 2.29
C VAL A 583 16.28 -4.88 1.44
N LEU A 584 15.47 -4.69 0.40
CA LEU A 584 15.16 -5.70 -0.62
C LEU A 584 15.95 -5.35 -1.88
N SER A 585 17.12 -5.98 -2.02
CA SER A 585 17.94 -5.95 -3.22
C SER A 585 17.44 -7.04 -4.17
N ALA A 586 16.20 -6.85 -4.63
CA ALA A 586 15.45 -7.81 -5.42
C ALA A 586 14.51 -7.06 -6.36
N CYS A 587 14.39 -7.54 -7.59
CA CYS A 587 13.64 -6.90 -8.68
C CYS A 587 12.14 -6.79 -8.35
N ASP A 588 11.52 -5.68 -8.76
CA ASP A 588 10.06 -5.46 -8.71
C ASP A 588 9.42 -5.56 -7.31
N THR A 589 10.23 -5.50 -6.24
CA THR A 589 9.76 -5.66 -4.85
C THR A 589 8.92 -4.50 -4.32
N GLY A 590 9.02 -3.32 -4.95
CA GLY A 590 8.17 -2.17 -4.68
C GLY A 590 6.86 -2.13 -5.48
N LEU A 591 6.63 -3.12 -6.35
CA LEU A 591 5.39 -3.29 -7.09
C LEU A 591 4.40 -4.18 -6.34
N GLY A 592 3.16 -4.16 -6.82
CA GLY A 592 2.03 -4.87 -6.24
C GLY A 592 0.72 -4.39 -6.85
N GLU A 593 -0.39 -4.98 -6.40
CA GLU A 593 -1.72 -4.50 -6.75
C GLU A 593 -1.96 -3.15 -6.07
N VAL A 594 -2.21 -2.12 -6.87
CA VAL A 594 -2.49 -0.78 -6.37
C VAL A 594 -3.96 -0.70 -5.97
N GLN A 595 -4.21 -0.51 -4.68
CA GLN A 595 -5.54 -0.22 -4.16
C GLN A 595 -5.56 1.22 -3.70
N ALA A 596 -6.20 2.09 -4.48
CA ALA A 596 -6.25 3.50 -4.16
C ALA A 596 -6.92 3.70 -2.78
N GLY A 597 -6.33 4.57 -1.96
CA GLY A 597 -6.68 4.74 -0.55
C GLY A 597 -6.02 3.74 0.40
N GLU A 598 -5.49 2.60 -0.05
CA GLU A 598 -4.87 1.56 0.80
C GLU A 598 -3.41 1.22 0.42
N GLY A 599 -2.88 1.85 -0.64
CA GLY A 599 -1.50 1.70 -1.09
C GLY A 599 -1.29 0.48 -2.00
N VAL A 600 -0.11 -0.14 -1.88
CA VAL A 600 0.32 -1.25 -2.75
C VAL A 600 0.22 -2.56 -1.97
N TYR A 601 -0.63 -3.48 -2.42
CA TYR A 601 -0.70 -4.85 -1.90
C TYR A 601 0.39 -5.70 -2.56
N GLY A 602 1.38 -6.08 -1.76
CA GLY A 602 2.55 -6.86 -2.14
C GLY A 602 3.58 -6.80 -1.02
N LEU A 603 4.85 -7.11 -1.34
CA LEU A 603 5.96 -7.12 -0.36
C LEU A 603 6.08 -5.77 0.40
N ARG A 604 5.88 -4.65 -0.31
CA ARG A 604 5.86 -3.29 0.27
C ARG A 604 4.93 -3.17 1.48
N ARG A 605 3.70 -3.69 1.39
CA ARG A 605 2.74 -3.65 2.50
C ARG A 605 3.04 -4.73 3.53
N ALA A 606 3.40 -5.93 3.08
CA ALA A 606 3.65 -7.06 3.97
C ALA A 606 4.75 -6.77 5.01
N PHE A 607 5.89 -6.20 4.59
CA PHE A 607 6.97 -5.87 5.53
C PHE A 607 6.57 -4.79 6.56
N LEU A 608 5.77 -3.78 6.16
CA LEU A 608 5.24 -2.79 7.11
C LEU A 608 4.25 -3.43 8.09
N LEU A 609 3.41 -4.35 7.62
CA LEU A 609 2.48 -5.14 8.45
C LEU A 609 3.20 -6.13 9.37
N ALA A 610 4.41 -6.56 9.02
CA ALA A 610 5.26 -7.40 9.87
C ALA A 610 5.99 -6.62 10.97
N GLY A 611 6.23 -5.32 10.77
CA GLY A 611 6.80 -4.45 11.82
C GLY A 611 7.95 -3.55 11.38
N ALA A 612 8.39 -3.67 10.13
CA ALA A 612 9.47 -2.86 9.60
C ALA A 612 9.11 -1.37 9.61
N GLU A 613 10.04 -0.53 10.07
CA GLU A 613 9.84 0.92 10.13
C GLU A 613 10.21 1.62 8.84
N THR A 614 11.27 1.15 8.18
CA THR A 614 11.78 1.70 6.93
C THR A 614 12.11 0.60 5.94
N LEU A 615 11.70 0.79 4.70
CA LEU A 615 11.91 -0.14 3.60
C LEU A 615 12.69 0.54 2.47
N VAL A 616 13.73 -0.14 1.98
CA VAL A 616 14.40 0.16 0.72
C VAL A 616 14.11 -0.97 -0.26
N MET A 617 13.50 -0.65 -1.40
CA MET A 617 12.98 -1.64 -2.37
C MET A 617 13.12 -1.13 -3.81
N THR A 618 13.04 -2.02 -4.80
CA THR A 618 13.17 -1.63 -6.22
C THR A 618 11.81 -1.54 -6.94
N LEU A 619 11.67 -0.58 -7.86
CA LEU A 619 10.51 -0.42 -8.74
C LEU A 619 10.65 -1.14 -10.09
N TRP A 620 11.86 -1.61 -10.42
CA TRP A 620 12.20 -2.38 -11.61
C TRP A 620 13.54 -3.11 -11.42
N ARG A 621 13.82 -4.05 -12.32
CA ARG A 621 15.08 -4.81 -12.37
C ARG A 621 16.31 -3.92 -12.60
N VAL A 622 17.36 -4.18 -11.83
CA VAL A 622 18.63 -3.45 -11.85
C VAL A 622 19.80 -4.38 -12.17
N ASP A 623 20.91 -3.82 -12.65
CA ASP A 623 22.17 -4.54 -12.85
C ASP A 623 22.85 -4.87 -11.51
N ASP A 624 23.29 -6.10 -11.34
CA ASP A 624 23.88 -6.59 -10.08
C ASP A 624 25.14 -5.80 -9.67
N LYS A 625 25.99 -5.40 -10.62
CA LYS A 625 27.26 -4.69 -10.30
C LYS A 625 26.98 -3.28 -9.81
N LEU A 626 26.05 -2.58 -10.46
CA LEU A 626 25.67 -1.22 -10.07
C LEU A 626 24.87 -1.22 -8.77
N THR A 627 24.04 -2.24 -8.55
CA THR A 627 23.30 -2.42 -7.29
C THR A 627 24.26 -2.58 -6.13
N ARG A 628 25.27 -3.43 -6.25
CA ARG A 628 26.35 -3.55 -5.26
C ARG A 628 27.01 -2.21 -4.97
N VAL A 629 27.42 -1.45 -5.99
CA VAL A 629 28.09 -0.14 -5.80
C VAL A 629 27.20 0.84 -5.05
N LEU A 630 25.92 0.90 -5.41
CA LEU A 630 24.93 1.76 -4.76
C LEU A 630 24.69 1.35 -3.31
N MET A 631 24.53 0.05 -3.04
CA MET A 631 24.27 -0.46 -1.70
C MET A 631 25.46 -0.31 -0.76
N LEU A 632 26.68 -0.52 -1.25
CA LEU A 632 27.86 -0.26 -0.42
C LEU A 632 27.97 1.20 -0.02
N ASP A 633 27.81 2.15 -0.96
CA ASP A 633 27.83 3.58 -0.62
C ASP A 633 26.70 3.94 0.37
N PHE A 634 25.51 3.37 0.16
CA PHE A 634 24.38 3.49 1.08
C PHE A 634 24.72 3.03 2.50
N TYR A 635 25.27 1.83 2.69
CA TYR A 635 25.63 1.32 4.02
C TYR A 635 26.79 2.09 4.66
N HIS A 636 27.77 2.55 3.89
CA HIS A 636 28.84 3.43 4.41
C HIS A 636 28.28 4.74 4.96
N ARG A 637 27.28 5.32 4.28
CA ARG A 637 26.60 6.54 4.75
C ARG A 637 25.78 6.31 6.00
N LEU A 638 25.04 5.20 6.07
CA LEU A 638 24.33 4.78 7.28
C LEU A 638 25.28 4.64 8.48
N LYS A 639 26.45 4.02 8.26
CA LYS A 639 27.53 3.91 9.27
C LYS A 639 27.97 5.27 9.79
N ASN A 640 28.01 6.26 8.90
CA ASN A 640 28.58 7.59 9.17
C ASN A 640 27.60 8.59 9.78
N GLY A 641 26.34 8.24 10.05
CA GLY A 641 25.40 9.22 10.61
C GLY A 641 24.12 9.41 9.81
N GLU A 642 24.14 9.13 8.51
CA GLU A 642 23.05 9.50 7.63
C GLU A 642 21.83 8.60 7.83
N GLY A 643 20.62 9.17 7.75
CA GLY A 643 19.39 8.40 7.75
C GLY A 643 19.15 7.68 6.40
N PRO A 644 18.32 6.62 6.36
CA PRO A 644 18.14 5.81 5.17
C PRO A 644 17.74 6.59 3.91
N ALA A 645 16.82 7.55 4.02
CA ALA A 645 16.41 8.34 2.86
C ALA A 645 17.55 9.20 2.31
N THR A 646 18.27 9.92 3.19
CA THR A 646 19.42 10.74 2.82
C THR A 646 20.54 9.90 2.23
N ALA A 647 20.91 8.80 2.90
CA ALA A 647 21.97 7.90 2.49
C ALA A 647 21.70 7.33 1.09
N LEU A 648 20.47 6.86 0.85
CA LEU A 648 20.08 6.29 -0.45
C LEU A 648 20.13 7.37 -1.54
N GLN A 649 19.61 8.56 -1.26
CA GLN A 649 19.63 9.66 -2.21
C GLN A 649 21.06 10.07 -2.59
N GLN A 650 21.97 10.16 -1.63
CA GLN A 650 23.36 10.50 -1.93
C GLN A 650 24.06 9.40 -2.74
N ALA A 651 23.80 8.12 -2.45
CA ALA A 651 24.28 7.00 -3.25
C ALA A 651 23.76 7.06 -4.70
N LYS A 652 22.48 7.40 -4.89
CA LYS A 652 21.91 7.64 -6.22
C LYS A 652 22.56 8.82 -6.94
N LEU A 653 22.79 9.94 -6.26
CA LEU A 653 23.44 11.12 -6.84
C LEU A 653 24.89 10.83 -7.24
N MET A 654 25.61 10.02 -6.45
CA MET A 654 26.94 9.53 -6.80
C MET A 654 26.88 8.71 -8.09
N LEU A 655 25.96 7.75 -8.18
CA LEU A 655 25.82 6.90 -9.36
C LEU A 655 25.39 7.70 -10.60
N LYS A 656 24.47 8.66 -10.43
CA LYS A 656 23.98 9.57 -11.49
C LYS A 656 25.11 10.36 -12.15
N LYS A 657 26.15 10.76 -11.40
CA LYS A 657 27.31 11.48 -11.98
C LYS A 657 28.03 10.65 -13.04
N ARG A 658 28.05 9.33 -12.87
CA ARG A 658 28.69 8.39 -13.80
C ARG A 658 27.71 7.86 -14.84
N TYR A 659 26.45 7.67 -14.46
CA TYR A 659 25.37 7.13 -15.28
C TYR A 659 24.14 8.06 -15.20
N PRO A 660 24.04 9.07 -16.08
CA PRO A 660 22.96 10.06 -15.99
C PRO A 660 21.55 9.46 -16.17
N GLU A 661 21.43 8.35 -16.90
CA GLU A 661 20.14 7.73 -17.22
C GLU A 661 19.45 7.15 -15.98
N PRO A 662 18.15 7.45 -15.76
CA PRO A 662 17.47 7.08 -14.51
C PRO A 662 17.38 5.58 -14.28
N TRP A 663 17.41 4.75 -15.33
CA TRP A 663 17.38 3.29 -15.18
C TRP A 663 18.43 2.78 -14.19
N PHE A 664 19.62 3.38 -14.20
CA PHE A 664 20.76 2.93 -13.39
C PHE A 664 20.66 3.28 -11.90
N TRP A 665 19.90 4.31 -11.53
CA TRP A 665 19.94 4.85 -10.15
C TRP A 665 18.55 5.10 -9.54
N ALA A 666 17.50 5.23 -10.33
CA ALA A 666 16.17 5.61 -9.84
C ALA A 666 15.30 4.43 -9.40
N ALA A 667 15.80 3.20 -9.54
CA ALA A 667 15.02 1.99 -9.26
C ALA A 667 14.66 1.85 -7.78
N PHE A 668 15.62 2.17 -6.89
CA PHE A 668 15.41 2.04 -5.46
C PHE A 668 14.53 3.17 -4.93
N ILE A 669 13.61 2.89 -4.04
CA ILE A 669 12.87 3.89 -3.25
C ILE A 669 13.04 3.58 -1.76
N CYS A 670 13.03 4.63 -0.93
CA CYS A 670 13.08 4.51 0.53
C CYS A 670 11.75 5.02 1.09
N GLN A 671 10.97 4.13 1.71
CA GLN A 671 9.72 4.47 2.39
C GLN A 671 9.83 4.20 3.88
N GLY A 672 9.44 5.17 4.71
CA GLY A 672 9.39 5.03 6.17
C GLY A 672 10.02 6.19 6.89
N ASP A 673 10.60 5.93 8.06
CA ASP A 673 11.28 6.94 8.86
C ASP A 673 12.62 7.35 8.20
N PRO A 674 12.80 8.62 7.79
CA PRO A 674 14.04 9.07 7.19
C PRO A 674 15.15 9.34 8.21
N GLY A 675 14.85 9.23 9.52
CA GLY A 675 15.79 9.49 10.61
C GLY A 675 16.97 8.51 10.65
N PRO A 676 18.07 8.89 11.33
CA PRO A 676 19.21 7.99 11.53
C PRO A 676 18.82 6.75 12.33
N LEU A 677 19.47 5.62 12.03
CA LEU A 677 19.27 4.37 12.77
C LEU A 677 19.67 4.54 14.25
N ARG A 678 18.91 3.93 15.15
CA ARG A 678 19.08 4.00 16.60
C ARG A 678 20.31 3.18 16.99
N ARG A 679 21.38 3.91 17.40
CA ARG A 679 22.73 3.46 17.85
C ARG A 679 23.78 3.30 16.75
N GLN A 680 24.85 4.11 16.85
CA GLN A 680 25.91 4.23 15.83
C GLN A 680 27.34 3.91 16.32
N ALA A 681 27.68 3.87 17.61
CA ALA A 681 29.10 3.96 18.01
C ALA A 681 29.83 2.66 18.43
N ALA A 682 29.14 1.61 18.91
CA ALA A 682 29.82 0.50 19.60
C ALA A 682 29.83 -0.87 18.88
N GLU A 683 29.14 -1.01 17.75
CA GLU A 683 28.91 -2.33 17.11
C GLU A 683 29.34 -2.43 15.65
N TRP A 684 29.69 -1.30 15.00
CA TRP A 684 30.27 -1.39 13.66
C TRP A 684 31.75 -1.71 13.81
N PRO A 685 32.27 -2.81 13.24
CA PRO A 685 33.69 -3.08 13.27
C PRO A 685 34.44 -1.88 12.66
N HIS A 686 35.44 -1.37 13.39
CA HIS A 686 36.42 -0.44 12.84
C HIS A 686 37.23 -1.21 11.80
N LEU A 687 36.90 -1.04 10.52
CA LEU A 687 37.80 -1.42 9.45
C LEU A 687 38.84 -0.31 9.36
N GLU A 688 40.06 -0.59 9.80
CA GLU A 688 41.21 0.25 9.47
C GLU A 688 41.28 0.37 7.94
N PRO A 689 41.53 1.58 7.40
CA PRO A 689 41.67 1.75 5.96
C PRO A 689 42.78 0.82 5.47
N ALA A 690 42.46 -0.02 4.49
CA ALA A 690 43.43 -0.92 3.86
C ALA A 690 44.65 -0.10 3.42
N THR A 691 45.76 -0.27 4.14
CA THR A 691 47.03 0.32 3.77
C THR A 691 47.43 -0.23 2.41
N ASP A 692 47.69 0.69 1.48
CA ASP A 692 48.22 0.49 0.14
C ASP A 692 49.52 -0.33 0.19
N ALA A 693 49.40 -1.66 0.16
CA ALA A 693 50.50 -2.61 0.12
C ALA A 693 50.43 -3.34 -1.23
N GLY A 694 50.82 -2.65 -2.29
CA GLY A 694 50.81 -3.22 -3.64
C GLY A 694 51.50 -2.41 -4.73
N LYS A 695 52.49 -1.56 -4.37
CA LYS A 695 53.51 -1.09 -5.33
C LYS A 695 54.86 -1.66 -4.94
N ARG A 696 55.18 -2.82 -5.51
CA ARG A 696 56.50 -3.18 -6.03
C ARG A 696 56.37 -4.37 -6.96
#